data_AF-A0A9D9M6T0-F1
#
_entry.id   AF-A0A9D9M6T0-F1
#
_cell.length_a   1.000
_cell.length_b   1.000
_cell.length_c   1.000
_cell.angle_alpha   90.00
_cell.angle_beta   90.00
_cell.angle_gamma   90.00
#
_symmetry.space_group_name_H-M   'P 1'
#
loop_
_entity.id
_entity.type
_entity.pdbx_description
1 polymer ?
#
loop_
_entity_poly.entity_id
_entity_poly.type
_entity_poly.pdbx_seq_one_letter_code
_entity_poly.pdbx_strand_id
1 'polypeptide(L)'
;MNARYLIIPALLALCCCTREAPEQESPAGIVTISASVSESEGTKVTLTPDGNGLHLAWESGDCLRVISGSQSEMFEIKDDFTDHTAQFTGKAVSGSSFDILYPGDFASAGEVEGAENEAQTQSGNANTDHLHYAALLSGVDDYTDITFSPEWAAAHGGTFKTAGAIRLTVTLPEGVTQLKDISIDLAGRVLSLGLKNIDVSKSAQVLDAYLMTPWEDIVLAAGAKVEVKIHSSEGGLYASEITLAQGATLRSGHVSNFVISNNVEERLFESGSGTAADPWLIVSTRQMENMMNLYKNSQETDFIRYFKLGEDVDISSIDWISLNRTSPYKRGIDFDGQGHTISGLTSGSGYNYPSFAGVLCGNIKDVTFTGATINAANNKCGVVCGYLGTTGVVGNCSGVTVKNSTVNGTNNIGGFAGQVACAGAVTDCHVQDVTITQGYASTGRSTGGFAGQISANPTFSGCSFSGSVTGLAQTGGFAGYAEQATFNGCTVQDATVTDTHNGKSTRSAGFIGYVAMGANITGCCVKNTTVKAPTGQRIAGFIGQLGSQSTGKNADLISACYTQDCTVTGGALSGGFVGVQYNDIEKCYVSGGSVTLGGTNGGGFSGFAQNGNLMNCYTTAAVSAGANSPIGGMIGIAYAATIYSCYTSGAISCTGANVGAFVGQSAVEGNSRPALVANCISWNAGLPAIASNTVEATVSNCYIGNSGTVSSQASALGWNTDIWNLSAALPTLKPGSSSGVNVAFMGDGITWQWVRTGFHPEYFAAHEGYVNKGISSEQTHQMLARYPYDMVAIHPKVVVIMGGTNDIANAVSQDDIMANLKAMAEMSAADGAKVVLCSVTPCNRTYSAVGGPKTLAILPLNEAIKAYVQEKGFTYCDYYPVLADENDGLKIEYQNDDLHPNRAGYIAMEAVLQPILDNLLNN
;
A
#
# COMPACT_ATOMS: atom_id res chain seq x y z
N MET A 1 -64.61 19.32 -7.95
CA MET A 1 -64.06 18.36 -8.94
C MET A 1 -63.48 17.21 -8.13
N ASN A 2 -63.78 15.92 -8.27
CA ASN A 2 -64.73 15.18 -9.09
C ASN A 2 -64.99 13.86 -8.33
N ALA A 3 -66.19 13.66 -7.76
CA ALA A 3 -66.58 12.38 -7.13
C ALA A 3 -66.63 11.20 -8.14
N ARG A 4 -66.45 11.48 -9.44
CA ARG A 4 -66.30 10.48 -10.50
C ARG A 4 -64.99 9.66 -10.40
N TYR A 5 -63.99 10.10 -9.63
CA TYR A 5 -62.64 9.50 -9.59
C TYR A 5 -62.42 8.55 -8.40
N LEU A 6 -63.30 8.54 -7.39
CA LEU A 6 -63.10 7.79 -6.14
C LEU A 6 -63.30 6.27 -6.28
N ILE A 7 -64.11 5.82 -7.24
CA ILE A 7 -64.55 4.41 -7.34
C ILE A 7 -63.54 3.56 -8.12
N ILE A 8 -62.74 4.19 -9.00
CA ILE A 8 -61.93 3.51 -10.03
C ILE A 8 -60.72 2.72 -9.45
N PRO A 9 -60.01 3.15 -8.39
CA PRO A 9 -58.85 2.42 -7.84
C PRO A 9 -59.17 1.04 -7.26
N ALA A 10 -60.35 0.87 -6.65
CA ALA A 10 -60.80 -0.41 -6.11
C ALA A 10 -61.15 -1.44 -7.21
N LEU A 11 -61.64 -0.97 -8.37
CA LEU A 11 -61.92 -1.81 -9.54
C LEU A 11 -60.66 -2.31 -10.26
N LEU A 12 -59.54 -1.60 -10.14
CA LEU A 12 -58.28 -1.91 -10.81
C LEU A 12 -57.56 -3.15 -10.22
N ALA A 13 -58.04 -3.69 -9.09
CA ALA A 13 -57.42 -4.77 -8.32
C ALA A 13 -57.46 -6.19 -8.94
N LEU A 14 -58.09 -6.38 -10.10
CA LEU A 14 -58.42 -7.73 -10.62
C LEU A 14 -57.71 -8.13 -11.93
N CYS A 15 -56.85 -7.28 -12.48
CA CYS A 15 -56.24 -7.52 -13.79
C CYS A 15 -54.77 -7.98 -13.68
N CYS A 16 -54.52 -9.15 -13.10
CA CYS A 16 -53.23 -9.84 -13.21
C CYS A 16 -53.44 -11.35 -13.39
N CYS A 17 -53.45 -11.82 -14.64
CA CYS A 17 -53.26 -13.23 -14.96
C CYS A 17 -51.88 -13.39 -15.61
N THR A 18 -50.83 -13.70 -14.84
CA THR A 18 -49.57 -14.19 -15.40
C THR A 18 -49.36 -15.65 -15.01
N ARG A 19 -49.42 -16.51 -16.02
CA ARG A 19 -49.10 -17.95 -16.00
C ARG A 19 -47.64 -18.18 -15.58
N GLU A 20 -47.41 -18.95 -14.52
CA GLU A 20 -46.15 -19.69 -14.31
C GLU A 20 -46.42 -21.21 -14.48
N ALA A 21 -46.35 -21.73 -15.71
CA ALA A 21 -46.01 -23.12 -16.04
C ALA A 21 -45.91 -23.31 -17.57
N PRO A 22 -45.01 -24.19 -18.07
CA PRO A 22 -44.72 -24.34 -19.50
C PRO A 22 -45.81 -25.12 -20.23
N GLU A 23 -46.06 -24.71 -21.47
CA GLU A 23 -46.73 -25.43 -22.57
C GLU A 23 -47.85 -26.41 -22.20
N GLN A 24 -49.11 -25.96 -22.27
CA GLN A 24 -50.16 -26.73 -22.94
C GLN A 24 -51.29 -25.80 -23.43
N GLU A 25 -51.65 -26.00 -24.71
CA GLU A 25 -52.77 -25.37 -25.39
C GLU A 25 -54.11 -25.77 -24.76
N SER A 26 -54.95 -24.79 -24.41
CA SER A 26 -56.41 -24.87 -24.58
C SER A 26 -57.06 -23.50 -24.30
N PRO A 27 -58.02 -23.05 -25.13
CA PRO A 27 -58.63 -21.73 -25.06
C PRO A 27 -59.89 -21.72 -24.18
N ALA A 28 -59.94 -20.83 -23.20
CA ALA A 28 -61.20 -20.38 -22.58
C ALA A 28 -61.03 -18.90 -22.18
N GLY A 29 -60.94 -18.06 -23.20
CA GLY A 29 -60.58 -16.64 -23.11
C GLY A 29 -61.76 -15.71 -22.82
N ILE A 30 -62.42 -15.89 -21.67
CA ILE A 30 -63.29 -14.87 -21.08
C ILE A 30 -62.89 -14.72 -19.60
N VAL A 31 -62.51 -13.52 -19.21
CA VAL A 31 -62.14 -13.13 -17.84
C VAL A 31 -63.30 -12.34 -17.26
N THR A 32 -63.71 -12.68 -16.02
CA THR A 32 -64.74 -11.95 -15.27
C THR A 32 -64.08 -11.11 -14.18
N ILE A 33 -64.36 -9.82 -14.14
CA ILE A 33 -63.90 -8.85 -13.15
C ILE A 33 -65.07 -8.54 -12.22
N SER A 34 -64.94 -8.76 -10.91
CA SER A 34 -65.99 -8.42 -9.94
C SER A 34 -65.62 -7.16 -9.15
N ALA A 35 -66.45 -6.13 -9.22
CA ALA A 35 -66.31 -4.88 -8.48
C ALA A 35 -67.26 -4.86 -7.30
N SER A 36 -66.81 -4.37 -6.14
CA SER A 36 -67.65 -4.19 -4.95
C SER A 36 -67.21 -2.93 -4.18
N VAL A 37 -68.17 -2.14 -3.71
CA VAL A 37 -67.92 -0.89 -2.94
C VAL A 37 -68.54 -1.05 -1.54
N SER A 38 -67.88 -0.55 -0.49
CA SER A 38 -68.35 -0.66 0.89
C SER A 38 -69.54 0.25 1.18
N GLU A 39 -70.42 -0.14 2.12
CA GLU A 39 -71.68 0.55 2.44
C GLU A 39 -71.51 1.99 2.97
N SER A 40 -70.30 2.41 3.37
CA SER A 40 -70.04 3.70 4.05
C SER A 40 -69.41 4.79 3.18
N GLU A 41 -68.94 4.49 1.96
CA GLU A 41 -68.27 5.46 1.10
C GLU A 41 -68.92 5.51 -0.29
N GLY A 42 -69.72 6.56 -0.51
CA GLY A 42 -70.71 6.65 -1.57
C GLY A 42 -70.21 6.71 -3.02
N THR A 43 -71.11 6.30 -3.91
CA THR A 43 -71.04 6.37 -5.38
C THR A 43 -71.47 7.77 -5.92
N LYS A 44 -71.17 8.01 -7.20
CA LYS A 44 -71.13 9.30 -7.96
C LYS A 44 -72.38 10.23 -7.89
N VAL A 45 -72.13 11.55 -8.01
CA VAL A 45 -73.11 12.66 -7.89
C VAL A 45 -73.69 13.12 -9.25
N THR A 46 -75.03 13.24 -9.35
CA THR A 46 -75.73 14.17 -10.26
C THR A 46 -76.96 14.78 -9.56
N LEU A 47 -77.14 16.11 -9.65
CA LEU A 47 -78.23 16.85 -9.01
C LEU A 47 -79.47 16.92 -9.92
N THR A 48 -80.64 16.50 -9.43
CA THR A 48 -81.96 16.83 -10.03
C THR A 48 -82.84 17.62 -9.04
N PRO A 49 -83.76 18.47 -9.53
CA PRO A 49 -84.31 19.61 -8.76
C PRO A 49 -85.33 19.28 -7.66
N ASP A 50 -85.73 18.02 -7.47
CA ASP A 50 -86.99 17.66 -6.82
C ASP A 50 -86.88 16.78 -5.54
N GLY A 51 -85.66 16.59 -5.02
CA GLY A 51 -85.43 16.51 -3.57
C GLY A 51 -86.10 15.38 -2.76
N ASN A 52 -86.46 14.24 -3.36
CA ASN A 52 -86.96 13.08 -2.62
C ASN A 52 -86.35 11.76 -3.13
N GLY A 53 -85.53 11.11 -2.28
CA GLY A 53 -85.05 9.72 -2.43
C GLY A 53 -83.62 9.57 -2.95
N LEU A 54 -82.70 9.12 -2.07
CA LEU A 54 -81.33 8.68 -2.39
C LEU A 54 -81.38 7.23 -2.93
N HIS A 55 -80.90 6.97 -4.15
CA HIS A 55 -80.65 5.61 -4.66
C HIS A 55 -79.39 5.61 -5.55
N LEU A 56 -78.48 4.64 -5.35
CA LEU A 56 -77.21 4.44 -6.07
C LEU A 56 -77.36 3.13 -6.86
N ALA A 57 -77.08 3.04 -8.17
CA ALA A 57 -77.18 1.76 -8.89
C ALA A 57 -76.17 1.66 -10.06
N TRP A 58 -75.59 0.48 -10.30
CA TRP A 58 -74.97 0.17 -11.58
C TRP A 58 -76.04 0.14 -12.67
N GLU A 59 -75.67 0.39 -13.93
CA GLU A 59 -76.64 0.44 -15.02
C GLU A 59 -76.27 -0.54 -16.14
N SER A 60 -77.31 -1.04 -16.80
CA SER A 60 -77.19 -1.92 -17.97
C SER A 60 -76.60 -1.12 -19.14
N GLY A 61 -75.29 -1.22 -19.35
CA GLY A 61 -74.56 -0.48 -20.39
C GLY A 61 -73.12 -0.12 -20.03
N ASP A 62 -72.77 -0.19 -18.73
CA ASP A 62 -71.43 0.10 -18.27
C ASP A 62 -70.38 -0.90 -18.81
N CYS A 63 -69.21 -0.40 -19.21
CA CYS A 63 -68.11 -1.21 -19.73
C CYS A 63 -66.72 -0.67 -19.31
N LEU A 64 -65.72 -1.54 -19.37
CA LEU A 64 -64.31 -1.22 -19.09
C LEU A 64 -63.46 -1.52 -20.32
N ARG A 65 -62.48 -0.68 -20.65
CA ARG A 65 -61.50 -0.95 -21.71
C ARG A 65 -60.14 -1.25 -21.08
N VAL A 66 -59.54 -2.38 -21.43
CA VAL A 66 -58.20 -2.79 -20.97
C VAL A 66 -57.23 -2.76 -22.14
N ILE A 67 -56.11 -2.06 -22.00
CA ILE A 67 -55.09 -1.86 -23.03
C ILE A 67 -53.75 -2.39 -22.51
N SER A 68 -53.02 -3.17 -23.30
CA SER A 68 -51.65 -3.63 -23.00
C SER A 68 -50.78 -3.56 -24.25
N GLY A 69 -49.81 -2.64 -24.27
CA GLY A 69 -49.02 -2.39 -25.47
C GLY A 69 -49.92 -1.99 -26.65
N SER A 70 -49.99 -2.84 -27.69
CA SER A 70 -50.87 -2.65 -28.85
C SER A 70 -52.21 -3.39 -28.77
N GLN A 71 -52.44 -4.19 -27.71
CA GLN A 71 -53.68 -4.94 -27.52
C GLN A 71 -54.71 -4.11 -26.72
N SER A 72 -55.99 -4.23 -27.06
CA SER A 72 -57.09 -3.50 -26.40
C SER A 72 -58.34 -4.37 -26.42
N GLU A 73 -59.01 -4.55 -25.28
CA GLU A 73 -60.24 -5.34 -25.15
C GLU A 73 -61.28 -4.63 -24.27
N MET A 74 -62.57 -4.83 -24.58
CA MET A 74 -63.70 -4.33 -23.79
C MET A 74 -64.25 -5.42 -22.86
N PHE A 75 -64.61 -5.03 -21.65
CA PHE A 75 -65.24 -5.85 -20.62
C PHE A 75 -66.61 -5.27 -20.31
N GLU A 76 -67.66 -6.03 -20.62
CA GLU A 76 -69.06 -5.61 -20.52
C GLU A 76 -69.66 -6.03 -19.18
N ILE A 77 -70.46 -5.16 -18.54
CA ILE A 77 -71.16 -5.50 -17.30
C ILE A 77 -72.14 -6.65 -17.54
N LYS A 78 -72.19 -7.61 -16.63
CA LYS A 78 -73.19 -8.69 -16.62
C LYS A 78 -74.49 -8.18 -16.03
N ASP A 79 -75.61 -8.74 -16.51
CA ASP A 79 -76.97 -8.37 -16.10
C ASP A 79 -77.30 -8.59 -14.60
N ASP A 80 -76.41 -9.20 -13.82
CA ASP A 80 -76.60 -9.57 -12.40
C ASP A 80 -75.89 -8.64 -11.40
N PHE A 81 -75.91 -7.33 -11.66
CA PHE A 81 -75.37 -6.31 -10.73
C PHE A 81 -76.38 -5.87 -9.64
N THR A 82 -75.85 -5.40 -8.51
CA THR A 82 -76.59 -4.71 -7.43
C THR A 82 -76.00 -3.33 -7.24
N ASP A 83 -76.69 -2.42 -6.56
CA ASP A 83 -76.25 -1.06 -6.22
C ASP A 83 -74.79 -0.88 -5.75
N HIS A 84 -74.18 -1.95 -5.21
CA HIS A 84 -72.84 -1.93 -4.61
C HIS A 84 -71.87 -2.91 -5.28
N THR A 85 -72.34 -3.79 -6.17
CA THR A 85 -71.52 -4.85 -6.77
C THR A 85 -71.85 -5.10 -8.23
N ALA A 86 -70.85 -5.18 -9.11
CA ALA A 86 -71.02 -5.51 -10.53
C ALA A 86 -69.97 -6.48 -11.04
N GLN A 87 -70.31 -7.32 -12.01
CA GLN A 87 -69.35 -8.16 -12.72
C GLN A 87 -69.18 -7.69 -14.16
N PHE A 88 -67.96 -7.66 -14.69
CA PHE A 88 -67.65 -7.33 -16.08
C PHE A 88 -66.95 -8.50 -16.77
N THR A 89 -67.30 -8.82 -18.01
CA THR A 89 -66.69 -9.91 -18.78
C THR A 89 -66.10 -9.44 -20.11
N GLY A 90 -64.87 -9.85 -20.38
CA GLY A 90 -64.14 -9.55 -21.62
C GLY A 90 -63.06 -10.58 -21.90
N LYS A 91 -62.39 -10.54 -23.06
CA LYS A 91 -61.31 -11.50 -23.36
C LYS A 91 -60.04 -11.15 -22.59
N ALA A 92 -59.23 -12.18 -22.28
CA ALA A 92 -57.94 -11.99 -21.64
C ALA A 92 -57.00 -11.18 -22.54
N VAL A 93 -56.40 -10.11 -22.01
CA VAL A 93 -55.35 -9.31 -22.66
C VAL A 93 -53.99 -9.72 -22.09
N SER A 94 -53.00 -9.98 -22.94
CA SER A 94 -51.68 -10.46 -22.51
C SER A 94 -50.67 -9.31 -22.40
N GLY A 95 -49.90 -9.24 -21.31
CA GLY A 95 -48.81 -8.28 -21.15
C GLY A 95 -48.34 -8.12 -19.70
N SER A 96 -47.31 -7.29 -19.50
CA SER A 96 -46.71 -6.99 -18.17
C SER A 96 -47.02 -5.57 -17.68
N SER A 97 -47.82 -4.80 -18.43
CA SER A 97 -48.23 -3.43 -18.11
C SER A 97 -49.55 -3.15 -18.79
N PHE A 98 -50.48 -2.47 -18.12
CA PHE A 98 -51.83 -2.26 -18.64
C PHE A 98 -52.33 -0.83 -18.35
N ASP A 99 -53.10 -0.26 -19.27
CA ASP A 99 -53.92 0.93 -19.07
C ASP A 99 -55.39 0.49 -19.06
N ILE A 100 -56.19 0.94 -18.08
CA ILE A 100 -57.63 0.65 -18.03
C ILE A 100 -58.42 1.95 -18.08
N LEU A 101 -59.37 2.03 -19.00
CA LEU A 101 -60.24 3.19 -19.21
C LEU A 101 -61.69 2.82 -18.86
N TYR A 102 -62.36 3.67 -18.09
CA TYR A 102 -63.79 3.55 -17.78
C TYR A 102 -64.56 4.69 -18.48
N PRO A 103 -65.24 4.41 -19.60
CA PRO A 103 -66.11 5.38 -20.23
C PRO A 103 -67.55 5.12 -19.73
N GLY A 104 -68.15 6.09 -19.03
CA GLY A 104 -69.52 5.94 -18.51
C GLY A 104 -70.57 5.95 -19.63
N ASP A 105 -71.58 5.07 -19.51
CA ASP A 105 -72.81 4.96 -20.31
C ASP A 105 -72.73 5.42 -21.79
N PHE A 106 -72.18 4.54 -22.65
CA PHE A 106 -72.10 4.73 -24.10
C PHE A 106 -72.86 3.63 -24.84
N ALA A 107 -73.59 4.01 -25.89
CA ALA A 107 -74.45 3.08 -26.62
C ALA A 107 -73.67 2.16 -27.60
N SER A 108 -72.39 2.44 -27.88
CA SER A 108 -71.54 1.59 -28.74
C SER A 108 -70.03 1.86 -28.61
N ALA A 109 -69.22 0.85 -28.96
CA ALA A 109 -67.75 0.90 -28.91
C ALA A 109 -67.09 2.02 -29.75
N GLY A 110 -67.77 2.55 -30.77
CA GLY A 110 -67.24 3.59 -31.65
C GLY A 110 -67.20 5.00 -31.04
N GLU A 111 -67.97 5.27 -29.99
CA GLU A 111 -67.99 6.59 -29.32
C GLU A 111 -66.78 6.80 -28.40
N VAL A 112 -66.08 5.71 -28.04
CA VAL A 112 -64.93 5.71 -27.13
C VAL A 112 -63.63 6.13 -27.83
N GLU A 113 -63.51 5.95 -29.16
CA GLU A 113 -62.27 6.21 -29.91
C GLU A 113 -61.96 7.70 -30.15
N GLY A 114 -62.90 8.61 -29.86
CA GLY A 114 -62.75 10.05 -30.15
C GLY A 114 -62.73 11.00 -28.95
N ALA A 115 -62.83 10.50 -27.72
CA ALA A 115 -62.92 11.33 -26.52
C ALA A 115 -61.54 11.52 -25.85
N GLU A 116 -61.21 12.77 -25.46
CA GLU A 116 -60.05 13.07 -24.60
C GLU A 116 -60.31 12.50 -23.19
N ASN A 117 -59.82 11.29 -22.94
CA ASN A 117 -59.88 10.64 -21.64
C ASN A 117 -58.49 10.67 -21.00
N GLU A 118 -58.37 11.14 -19.76
CA GLU A 118 -57.14 11.04 -18.96
C GLU A 118 -56.89 9.57 -18.60
N ALA A 119 -55.85 8.95 -19.19
CA ALA A 119 -55.45 7.58 -18.89
C ALA A 119 -54.65 7.51 -17.58
N GLN A 120 -54.94 6.51 -16.74
CA GLN A 120 -54.04 6.12 -15.64
C GLN A 120 -53.17 4.93 -16.09
N THR A 121 -51.85 5.14 -16.09
CA THR A 121 -50.87 4.12 -16.47
C THR A 121 -50.33 3.37 -15.25
N GLN A 122 -50.52 2.05 -15.22
CA GLN A 122 -49.97 1.17 -14.19
C GLN A 122 -48.94 0.19 -14.78
N SER A 123 -47.77 0.09 -14.13
CA SER A 123 -46.68 -0.82 -14.48
C SER A 123 -46.40 -1.75 -13.29
N GLY A 124 -46.59 -3.07 -13.46
CA GLY A 124 -46.51 -4.06 -12.38
C GLY A 124 -45.66 -5.29 -12.75
N ASN A 125 -44.91 -5.82 -11.79
CA ASN A 125 -44.03 -6.99 -11.91
C ASN A 125 -44.54 -8.22 -11.14
N ALA A 126 -45.87 -8.40 -11.07
CA ALA A 126 -46.58 -9.40 -10.26
C ALA A 126 -46.56 -9.19 -8.72
N ASN A 127 -46.01 -8.07 -8.23
CA ASN A 127 -46.19 -7.61 -6.84
C ASN A 127 -47.34 -6.57 -6.76
N THR A 128 -48.25 -6.72 -5.79
CA THR A 128 -49.45 -5.88 -5.58
C THR A 128 -49.21 -4.53 -4.91
N ASP A 129 -47.95 -4.14 -4.65
CA ASP A 129 -47.58 -2.84 -4.04
C ASP A 129 -48.26 -1.61 -4.68
N HIS A 130 -48.49 -1.66 -5.99
CA HIS A 130 -49.17 -0.61 -6.75
C HIS A 130 -50.68 -0.54 -6.50
N LEU A 131 -51.33 -1.67 -6.22
CA LEU A 131 -52.75 -1.76 -5.86
C LEU A 131 -53.00 -1.18 -4.47
N HIS A 132 -52.07 -1.43 -3.54
CA HIS A 132 -52.13 -0.91 -2.17
C HIS A 132 -51.94 0.61 -2.12
N TYR A 133 -50.96 1.16 -2.85
CA TYR A 133 -50.73 2.61 -2.94
C TYR A 133 -51.94 3.37 -3.52
N ALA A 134 -52.66 2.77 -4.47
CA ALA A 134 -53.85 3.37 -5.07
C ALA A 134 -55.07 3.35 -4.13
N ALA A 135 -55.29 2.28 -3.36
CA ALA A 135 -56.32 2.22 -2.30
C ALA A 135 -56.04 3.25 -1.18
N LEU A 136 -54.76 3.39 -0.80
CA LEU A 136 -54.25 4.37 0.17
C LEU A 136 -54.49 5.83 -0.26
N LEU A 137 -54.18 6.20 -1.51
CA LEU A 137 -54.45 7.54 -2.05
C LEU A 137 -55.95 7.88 -2.10
N SER A 138 -56.81 6.87 -1.99
CA SER A 138 -58.27 6.99 -2.07
C SER A 138 -58.94 7.08 -0.69
N GLY A 139 -58.18 6.98 0.41
CA GLY A 139 -58.70 7.09 1.78
C GLY A 139 -59.20 5.78 2.40
N VAL A 140 -58.89 4.62 1.80
CA VAL A 140 -59.32 3.32 2.30
C VAL A 140 -58.37 2.85 3.42
N ASP A 141 -58.83 2.91 4.67
CA ASP A 141 -58.02 2.59 5.86
C ASP A 141 -57.97 1.09 6.21
N ASP A 142 -58.93 0.30 5.70
CA ASP A 142 -59.07 -1.15 5.89
C ASP A 142 -59.34 -1.82 4.53
N TYR A 143 -58.46 -2.74 4.15
CA TYR A 143 -58.53 -3.50 2.91
C TYR A 143 -58.38 -5.01 3.16
N THR A 144 -58.72 -5.45 4.38
CA THR A 144 -58.75 -6.87 4.74
C THR A 144 -59.82 -7.67 3.98
N ASP A 145 -60.84 -6.98 3.43
CA ASP A 145 -62.00 -7.56 2.75
C ASP A 145 -61.84 -7.77 1.23
N ILE A 146 -60.64 -7.58 0.66
CA ILE A 146 -60.39 -7.91 -0.75
C ILE A 146 -60.51 -9.44 -0.94
N THR A 147 -61.65 -9.86 -1.50
CA THR A 147 -62.00 -11.26 -1.69
C THR A 147 -61.83 -11.66 -3.17
N PHE A 148 -60.92 -12.60 -3.43
CA PHE A 148 -60.72 -13.16 -4.77
C PHE A 148 -61.73 -14.27 -5.06
N SER A 149 -61.96 -14.57 -6.34
CA SER A 149 -62.89 -15.63 -6.72
C SER A 149 -62.48 -16.97 -6.07
N PRO A 150 -63.46 -17.82 -5.71
CA PRO A 150 -63.19 -19.12 -5.09
C PRO A 150 -62.21 -19.99 -5.89
N GLU A 151 -62.19 -19.85 -7.22
CA GLU A 151 -61.31 -20.58 -8.13
C GLU A 151 -59.84 -20.12 -8.01
N TRP A 152 -59.60 -18.81 -7.87
CA TRP A 152 -58.26 -18.26 -7.66
C TRP A 152 -57.71 -18.64 -6.28
N ALA A 153 -58.55 -18.54 -5.25
CA ALA A 153 -58.20 -18.89 -3.87
C ALA A 153 -57.85 -20.39 -3.72
N ALA A 154 -58.54 -21.26 -4.46
CA ALA A 154 -58.26 -22.70 -4.49
C ALA A 154 -56.93 -23.03 -5.19
N ALA A 155 -56.53 -22.26 -6.21
CA ALA A 155 -55.29 -22.47 -6.94
C ALA A 155 -54.03 -21.94 -6.22
N HIS A 156 -54.19 -20.99 -5.28
CA HIS A 156 -53.07 -20.26 -4.66
C HIS A 156 -53.04 -20.30 -3.12
N GLY A 157 -53.73 -21.25 -2.47
CA GLY A 157 -53.56 -21.53 -1.04
C GLY A 157 -54.43 -20.72 -0.05
N GLY A 158 -55.53 -20.12 -0.52
CA GLY A 158 -56.70 -19.79 0.31
C GLY A 158 -56.59 -18.71 1.38
N THR A 159 -55.43 -18.05 1.59
CA THR A 159 -55.31 -16.89 2.50
C THR A 159 -54.38 -15.86 1.90
N PHE A 160 -54.95 -14.74 1.46
CA PHE A 160 -54.16 -13.59 1.01
C PHE A 160 -53.59 -12.90 2.24
N LYS A 161 -52.27 -12.73 2.32
CA LYS A 161 -51.65 -11.87 3.34
C LYS A 161 -51.52 -10.49 2.72
N THR A 162 -51.93 -9.45 3.42
CA THR A 162 -51.84 -8.07 2.94
C THR A 162 -50.77 -7.33 3.75
N ALA A 163 -49.77 -6.74 3.08
CA ALA A 163 -48.84 -5.83 3.75
C ALA A 163 -49.63 -4.66 4.36
N GLY A 164 -49.34 -4.29 5.61
CA GLY A 164 -49.88 -3.06 6.20
C GLY A 164 -49.15 -1.82 5.65
N ALA A 165 -49.63 -0.63 6.00
CA ALA A 165 -48.97 0.62 5.65
C ALA A 165 -48.90 1.58 6.85
N ILE A 166 -47.82 2.36 6.92
CA ILE A 166 -47.61 3.41 7.93
C ILE A 166 -47.62 4.75 7.22
N ARG A 167 -48.52 5.66 7.62
CA ARG A 167 -48.44 7.06 7.20
C ARG A 167 -47.44 7.83 8.06
N LEU A 168 -46.42 8.36 7.42
CA LEU A 168 -45.37 9.17 8.01
C LEU A 168 -45.53 10.62 7.55
N THR A 169 -45.65 11.56 8.49
CA THR A 169 -45.77 13.00 8.19
C THR A 169 -44.51 13.71 8.66
N VAL A 170 -43.60 14.04 7.74
CA VAL A 170 -42.33 14.67 8.10
C VAL A 170 -42.30 16.12 7.69
N THR A 171 -41.89 17.00 8.61
CA THR A 171 -41.52 18.37 8.25
C THR A 171 -40.05 18.40 7.86
N LEU A 172 -39.79 18.74 6.60
CA LEU A 172 -38.45 18.89 6.05
C LEU A 172 -37.87 20.27 6.39
N PRO A 173 -36.54 20.39 6.58
CA PRO A 173 -35.86 21.68 6.69
C PRO A 173 -35.91 22.51 5.42
N GLU A 174 -35.70 23.83 5.60
CA GLU A 174 -35.68 24.79 4.51
C GLU A 174 -34.51 24.49 3.55
N GLY A 175 -34.84 24.24 2.28
CA GLY A 175 -33.87 23.95 1.22
C GLY A 175 -33.89 22.52 0.68
N VAL A 176 -34.58 21.57 1.34
CA VAL A 176 -34.77 20.23 0.78
C VAL A 176 -35.80 20.28 -0.34
N THR A 177 -35.34 20.15 -1.60
CA THR A 177 -36.22 20.26 -2.78
C THR A 177 -36.48 18.93 -3.48
N GLN A 178 -35.61 17.93 -3.28
CA GLN A 178 -35.73 16.60 -3.87
C GLN A 178 -35.25 15.51 -2.91
N LEU A 179 -35.94 14.38 -2.93
CA LEU A 179 -35.70 13.23 -2.06
C LEU A 179 -35.17 12.06 -2.89
N LYS A 180 -34.26 11.29 -2.29
CA LYS A 180 -33.69 10.05 -2.84
C LYS A 180 -34.32 8.80 -2.22
N ASP A 181 -34.43 8.76 -0.89
CA ASP A 181 -35.07 7.67 -0.14
C ASP A 181 -35.59 8.17 1.21
N ILE A 182 -36.57 7.45 1.74
CA ILE A 182 -37.12 7.66 3.08
C ILE A 182 -37.23 6.30 3.74
N SER A 183 -36.68 6.18 4.94
CA SER A 183 -36.78 4.98 5.73
C SER A 183 -37.18 5.27 7.17
N ILE A 184 -37.79 4.27 7.79
CA ILE A 184 -38.08 4.24 9.20
C ILE A 184 -37.52 2.96 9.80
N ASP A 185 -36.75 3.09 10.87
CA ASP A 185 -36.33 1.95 11.68
C ASP A 185 -37.28 1.80 12.87
N LEU A 186 -38.02 0.69 12.88
CA LEU A 186 -38.93 0.30 13.95
C LEU A 186 -38.26 -0.72 14.86
N ALA A 187 -37.38 -0.26 15.76
CA ALA A 187 -36.67 -1.09 16.74
C ALA A 187 -35.89 -2.27 16.10
N GLY A 188 -35.14 -1.99 15.03
CA GLY A 188 -34.31 -2.94 14.29
C GLY A 188 -34.97 -3.51 13.03
N ARG A 189 -36.15 -3.03 12.65
CA ARG A 189 -36.86 -3.38 11.41
C ARG A 189 -36.95 -2.15 10.52
N VAL A 190 -36.06 -2.06 9.52
CA VAL A 190 -36.03 -0.96 8.57
C VAL A 190 -37.10 -1.17 7.49
N LEU A 191 -38.01 -0.21 7.37
CA LEU A 191 -38.96 -0.10 6.26
C LEU A 191 -38.53 1.09 5.40
N SER A 192 -38.40 0.89 4.09
CA SER A 192 -38.00 1.93 3.13
C SER A 192 -39.04 2.07 2.03
N LEU A 193 -39.11 3.26 1.41
CA LEU A 193 -40.02 3.52 0.29
C LEU A 193 -39.25 3.93 -0.96
N GLY A 194 -39.44 3.16 -2.03
CA GLY A 194 -39.05 3.60 -3.38
C GLY A 194 -39.87 4.82 -3.79
N LEU A 195 -39.24 5.98 -3.93
CA LEU A 195 -39.94 7.22 -4.24
C LEU A 195 -40.46 7.20 -5.69
N LYS A 196 -41.78 7.16 -5.86
CA LYS A 196 -42.47 7.52 -7.11
C LYS A 196 -43.55 8.57 -6.79
N ASN A 197 -43.57 9.67 -7.55
CA ASN A 197 -44.59 10.73 -7.47
C ASN A 197 -44.68 11.50 -6.14
N ILE A 198 -43.53 11.77 -5.49
CA ILE A 198 -43.50 12.66 -4.32
C ILE A 198 -43.27 14.11 -4.78
N ASP A 199 -44.27 14.97 -4.62
CA ASP A 199 -44.17 16.41 -4.85
C ASP A 199 -43.93 17.13 -3.52
N VAL A 200 -42.71 17.64 -3.32
CA VAL A 200 -42.36 18.46 -2.13
C VAL A 200 -42.99 19.84 -2.33
N SER A 201 -44.26 19.99 -1.97
CA SER A 201 -44.99 21.23 -2.21
C SER A 201 -44.35 22.42 -1.47
N LYS A 202 -44.13 23.52 -2.20
CA LYS A 202 -43.39 24.71 -1.73
C LYS A 202 -44.04 25.47 -0.56
N SER A 203 -45.28 25.16 -0.17
CA SER A 203 -46.02 26.00 0.78
C SER A 203 -45.96 25.54 2.24
N ALA A 204 -45.39 24.36 2.56
CA ALA A 204 -45.24 23.93 3.96
C ALA A 204 -44.02 23.03 4.26
N GLN A 205 -43.30 22.48 3.27
CA GLN A 205 -42.24 21.48 3.46
C GLN A 205 -42.66 20.26 4.30
N VAL A 206 -43.97 19.98 4.36
CA VAL A 206 -44.50 18.77 4.98
C VAL A 206 -44.67 17.72 3.90
N LEU A 207 -44.12 16.54 4.18
CA LEU A 207 -44.17 15.36 3.34
C LEU A 207 -45.02 14.28 4.02
N ASP A 208 -46.04 13.80 3.32
CA ASP A 208 -46.74 12.58 3.70
C ASP A 208 -46.17 11.41 2.87
N ALA A 209 -45.53 10.45 3.54
CA ALA A 209 -45.01 9.22 2.94
C ALA A 209 -45.72 8.00 3.52
N TYR A 210 -45.91 6.97 2.70
CA TYR A 210 -46.53 5.71 3.12
C TYR A 210 -45.50 4.59 3.06
N LEU A 211 -45.09 4.05 4.20
CA LEU A 211 -44.09 2.99 4.29
C LEU A 211 -44.78 1.64 4.44
N MET A 212 -44.47 0.70 3.54
CA MET A 212 -45.07 -0.64 3.56
C MET A 212 -44.49 -1.46 4.72
N THR A 213 -45.34 -2.16 5.46
CA THR A 213 -44.92 -3.10 6.51
C THR A 213 -44.86 -4.52 5.96
N PRO A 214 -44.14 -5.44 6.62
CA PRO A 214 -44.23 -6.86 6.33
C PRO A 214 -45.67 -7.38 6.51
N TRP A 215 -45.90 -8.58 5.97
CA TRP A 215 -47.14 -9.37 6.03
C TRP A 215 -47.52 -9.88 7.43
N GLU A 216 -46.82 -9.43 8.47
CA GLU A 216 -46.99 -9.82 9.86
C GLU A 216 -47.13 -8.56 10.73
N ASP A 217 -47.89 -8.67 11.81
CA ASP A 217 -48.06 -7.57 12.75
C ASP A 217 -46.71 -7.16 13.34
N ILE A 218 -46.44 -5.85 13.37
CA ILE A 218 -45.28 -5.29 14.07
C ILE A 218 -45.76 -4.81 15.44
N VAL A 219 -45.25 -5.43 16.50
CA VAL A 219 -45.54 -5.04 17.89
C VAL A 219 -44.37 -4.23 18.45
N LEU A 220 -44.63 -2.96 18.77
CA LEU A 220 -43.67 -2.03 19.37
C LEU A 220 -44.00 -1.84 20.85
N ALA A 221 -43.02 -2.06 21.72
CA ALA A 221 -43.17 -1.82 23.15
C ALA A 221 -43.14 -0.32 23.49
N ALA A 222 -43.73 0.05 24.63
CA ALA A 222 -43.52 1.38 25.20
C ALA A 222 -42.02 1.58 25.49
N GLY A 223 -41.48 2.73 25.13
CA GLY A 223 -40.06 3.04 25.20
C GLY A 223 -39.24 2.60 23.98
N ALA A 224 -39.85 1.97 22.96
CA ALA A 224 -39.15 1.65 21.73
C ALA A 224 -38.71 2.94 21.01
N LYS A 225 -37.50 2.90 20.44
CA LYS A 225 -36.93 3.97 19.63
C LYS A 225 -37.29 3.73 18.17
N VAL A 226 -37.81 4.78 17.53
CA VAL A 226 -38.16 4.81 16.12
C VAL A 226 -37.35 5.91 15.45
N GLU A 227 -36.52 5.55 14.49
CA GLU A 227 -35.70 6.52 13.75
C GLU A 227 -36.28 6.75 12.37
N VAL A 228 -36.51 8.01 12.01
CA VAL A 228 -36.87 8.41 10.65
C VAL A 228 -35.61 8.92 9.98
N LYS A 229 -35.28 8.40 8.80
CA LYS A 229 -34.16 8.85 7.98
C LYS A 229 -34.65 9.26 6.59
N ILE A 230 -34.14 10.38 6.11
CA ILE A 230 -34.45 10.93 4.80
C ILE A 230 -33.14 11.28 4.11
N HIS A 231 -32.91 10.70 2.95
CA HIS A 231 -31.80 11.06 2.09
C HIS A 231 -32.31 12.00 1.00
N SER A 232 -31.70 13.18 0.86
CA SER A 232 -31.98 14.07 -0.27
C SER A 232 -31.24 13.61 -1.52
N SER A 233 -31.73 14.02 -2.69
CA SER A 233 -31.03 13.76 -3.97
C SER A 233 -29.67 14.45 -4.04
N GLU A 234 -29.48 15.51 -3.25
CA GLU A 234 -28.20 16.23 -3.10
C GLU A 234 -27.25 15.55 -2.10
N GLY A 235 -27.62 14.40 -1.54
CA GLY A 235 -26.79 13.57 -0.66
C GLY A 235 -26.82 13.98 0.82
N GLY A 236 -27.67 14.93 1.19
CA GLY A 236 -27.94 15.28 2.58
C GLY A 236 -28.70 14.16 3.29
N LEU A 237 -28.40 13.96 4.57
CA LEU A 237 -29.13 13.05 5.44
C LEU A 237 -29.86 13.86 6.50
N TYR A 238 -31.15 13.61 6.65
CA TYR A 238 -31.97 14.22 7.67
C TYR A 238 -32.55 13.10 8.52
N ALA A 239 -32.41 13.23 9.83
CA ALA A 239 -32.87 12.19 10.73
C ALA A 239 -33.52 12.77 11.98
N SER A 240 -34.38 11.97 12.59
CA SER A 240 -34.89 12.25 13.93
C SER A 240 -35.28 10.94 14.61
N GLU A 241 -35.04 10.86 15.92
CA GLU A 241 -35.37 9.70 16.74
C GLU A 241 -36.54 10.04 17.67
N ILE A 242 -37.53 9.15 17.73
CA ILE A 242 -38.69 9.27 18.60
C ILE A 242 -38.71 8.10 19.55
N THR A 243 -38.91 8.39 20.83
CA THR A 243 -39.20 7.35 21.82
C THR A 243 -40.71 7.24 22.00
N LEU A 244 -41.26 6.03 21.79
CA LEU A 244 -42.68 5.80 21.94
C LEU A 244 -43.09 5.87 23.41
N ALA A 245 -43.99 6.79 23.75
CA ALA A 245 -44.52 6.91 25.11
C ALA A 245 -45.40 5.70 25.50
N GLN A 246 -46.04 5.06 24.53
CA GLN A 246 -46.90 3.88 24.69
C GLN A 246 -46.60 2.89 23.57
N GLY A 247 -46.82 1.59 23.83
CA GLY A 247 -46.65 0.56 22.80
C GLY A 247 -47.67 0.72 21.67
N ALA A 248 -47.32 0.23 20.49
CA ALA A 248 -48.17 0.26 19.30
C ALA A 248 -48.16 -1.11 18.61
N THR A 249 -49.26 -1.47 17.94
CA THR A 249 -49.33 -2.67 17.11
C THR A 249 -49.75 -2.24 15.71
N LEU A 250 -48.84 -2.39 14.77
CA LEU A 250 -49.08 -2.13 13.35
C LEU A 250 -49.58 -3.43 12.74
N ARG A 251 -50.85 -3.46 12.36
CA ARG A 251 -51.49 -4.69 11.88
C ARG A 251 -51.26 -4.87 10.39
N SER A 252 -50.99 -6.11 9.99
CA SER A 252 -51.04 -6.52 8.58
C SER A 252 -52.41 -6.20 7.99
N GLY A 253 -52.45 -5.73 6.74
CA GLY A 253 -53.68 -5.45 6.01
C GLY A 253 -54.43 -4.18 6.37
N HIS A 254 -53.85 -3.33 7.21
CA HIS A 254 -54.44 -2.06 7.64
C HIS A 254 -53.51 -0.90 7.33
N VAL A 255 -54.09 0.27 7.06
CA VAL A 255 -53.36 1.54 7.17
C VAL A 255 -53.31 1.88 8.65
N SER A 256 -52.18 1.57 9.29
CA SER A 256 -51.97 2.03 10.65
C SER A 256 -51.68 3.53 10.59
N ASN A 257 -52.63 4.36 11.07
CA ASN A 257 -52.43 5.79 11.33
C ASN A 257 -51.46 6.01 12.50
N PHE A 258 -50.27 5.44 12.38
CA PHE A 258 -49.13 5.66 13.24
C PHE A 258 -48.41 6.91 12.74
N VAL A 259 -49.11 8.04 12.84
CA VAL A 259 -48.65 9.34 12.37
C VAL A 259 -47.48 9.77 13.23
N ILE A 260 -46.29 9.58 12.69
CA ILE A 260 -45.08 10.17 13.23
C ILE A 260 -44.96 11.56 12.64
N SER A 261 -45.41 12.56 13.39
CA SER A 261 -45.14 13.96 13.12
C SER A 261 -43.81 14.32 13.74
N ASN A 262 -42.80 14.57 12.92
CA ASN A 262 -41.49 14.95 13.43
C ASN A 262 -40.81 15.97 12.53
N ASN A 263 -40.01 16.82 13.16
CA ASN A 263 -39.06 17.68 12.47
C ASN A 263 -37.76 16.89 12.35
N VAL A 264 -37.30 16.68 11.13
CA VAL A 264 -35.98 16.10 10.90
C VAL A 264 -34.94 17.20 10.83
N GLU A 265 -33.75 16.91 11.36
CA GLU A 265 -32.61 17.82 11.30
C GLU A 265 -31.50 17.19 10.46
N GLU A 266 -30.65 18.04 9.86
CA GLU A 266 -29.50 17.55 9.09
C GLU A 266 -28.56 16.77 10.02
N ARG A 267 -28.39 15.48 9.71
CA ARG A 267 -27.42 14.62 10.34
C ARG A 267 -26.15 14.64 9.51
N LEU A 268 -25.03 14.95 10.16
CA LEU A 268 -23.76 15.16 9.46
C LEU A 268 -23.21 13.90 8.78
N PHE A 269 -23.52 12.72 9.30
CA PHE A 269 -22.99 11.42 8.90
C PHE A 269 -24.05 10.32 8.98
N GLU A 270 -23.87 9.23 8.23
CA GLU A 270 -24.85 8.12 8.16
C GLU A 270 -25.09 7.46 9.52
N SER A 271 -24.02 7.26 10.27
CA SER A 271 -24.04 6.73 11.62
C SER A 271 -22.79 7.14 12.38
N GLY A 272 -22.73 6.76 13.66
CA GLY A 272 -21.56 6.93 14.51
C GLY A 272 -21.52 8.22 15.32
N SER A 273 -20.59 8.26 16.27
CA SER A 273 -20.35 9.39 17.17
C SER A 273 -18.98 10.05 16.97
N GLY A 274 -18.18 9.55 16.03
CA GLY A 274 -16.83 10.05 15.73
C GLY A 274 -15.77 9.64 16.76
N THR A 275 -16.06 8.60 17.56
CA THR A 275 -15.15 8.02 18.56
C THR A 275 -14.48 6.77 18.03
N ALA A 276 -13.42 6.28 18.69
CA ALA A 276 -12.73 5.05 18.27
C ALA A 276 -13.65 3.82 18.25
N ALA A 277 -14.57 3.73 19.22
CA ALA A 277 -15.51 2.62 19.33
C ALA A 277 -16.70 2.77 18.37
N ASP A 278 -17.01 4.00 17.95
CA ASP A 278 -18.14 4.31 17.09
C ASP A 278 -17.78 5.41 16.06
N PRO A 279 -16.96 5.07 15.04
CA PRO A 279 -16.53 6.02 14.02
C PRO A 279 -17.69 6.53 13.18
N TRP A 280 -17.59 7.77 12.69
CA TRP A 280 -18.59 8.32 11.76
C TRP A 280 -18.53 7.61 10.40
N LEU A 281 -19.68 7.15 9.91
CA LEU A 281 -19.80 6.51 8.60
C LEU A 281 -20.14 7.54 7.51
N ILE A 282 -19.36 7.52 6.43
CA ILE A 282 -19.50 8.40 5.27
C ILE A 282 -19.87 7.55 4.05
N VAL A 283 -21.00 7.87 3.42
CA VAL A 283 -21.54 7.19 2.24
C VAL A 283 -21.90 8.18 1.11
N SER A 284 -21.60 9.47 1.27
CA SER A 284 -21.92 10.49 0.27
C SER A 284 -20.90 11.64 0.22
N THR A 285 -20.86 12.33 -0.92
CA THR A 285 -20.07 13.56 -1.13
C THR A 285 -20.42 14.65 -0.11
N ARG A 286 -21.71 14.84 0.19
CA ARG A 286 -22.14 15.84 1.17
C ARG A 286 -21.60 15.52 2.58
N GLN A 287 -21.52 14.25 2.95
CA GLN A 287 -20.94 13.84 4.24
C GLN A 287 -19.41 14.03 4.28
N MET A 288 -18.71 13.90 3.14
CA MET A 288 -17.30 14.34 3.03
C MET A 288 -17.15 15.85 3.23
N GLU A 289 -18.07 16.64 2.66
CA GLU A 289 -18.10 18.10 2.88
C GLU A 289 -18.35 18.43 4.36
N ASN A 290 -19.25 17.70 5.02
CA ASN A 290 -19.50 17.83 6.46
C ASN A 290 -18.25 17.54 7.29
N MET A 291 -17.50 16.48 6.96
CA MET A 291 -16.20 16.20 7.57
C MET A 291 -15.26 17.40 7.43
N MET A 292 -15.08 17.91 6.21
CA MET A 292 -14.23 19.08 5.97
C MET A 292 -14.69 20.30 6.80
N ASN A 293 -16.00 20.57 6.82
CA ASN A 293 -16.58 21.71 7.52
C ASN A 293 -16.46 21.59 9.05
N LEU A 294 -16.52 20.37 9.61
CA LEU A 294 -16.25 20.13 11.03
C LEU A 294 -14.84 20.59 11.40
N TYR A 295 -13.83 20.22 10.61
CA TYR A 295 -12.45 20.68 10.87
C TYR A 295 -12.27 22.18 10.61
N LYS A 296 -12.93 22.72 9.57
CA LYS A 296 -12.87 24.14 9.21
C LYS A 296 -13.45 25.04 10.31
N ASN A 297 -14.58 24.67 10.89
CA ASN A 297 -15.37 25.52 11.79
C ASN A 297 -15.18 25.19 13.28
N SER A 298 -14.50 24.10 13.61
CA SER A 298 -14.28 23.68 15.00
C SER A 298 -13.58 24.75 15.84
N GLN A 299 -14.17 25.06 16.99
CA GLN A 299 -13.55 25.83 18.06
C GLN A 299 -12.64 24.95 18.93
N GLU A 300 -12.84 23.63 18.92
CA GLU A 300 -11.95 22.66 19.58
C GLU A 300 -10.62 22.61 18.83
N THR A 301 -9.53 22.57 19.61
CA THR A 301 -8.16 22.68 19.09
C THR A 301 -7.32 21.44 19.34
N ASP A 302 -7.79 20.48 20.13
CA ASP A 302 -7.05 19.27 20.51
C ASP A 302 -8.01 18.07 20.57
N PHE A 303 -7.99 17.22 19.55
CA PHE A 303 -8.85 16.04 19.47
C PHE A 303 -8.37 15.05 18.40
N ILE A 304 -8.93 13.84 18.43
CA ILE A 304 -8.91 12.91 17.28
C ILE A 304 -10.38 12.59 16.94
N ARG A 305 -10.70 12.57 15.64
CA ARG A 305 -12.00 12.08 15.12
C ARG A 305 -11.79 10.87 14.24
N TYR A 306 -12.74 9.94 14.34
CA TYR A 306 -12.69 8.64 13.69
C TYR A 306 -13.76 8.56 12.61
N PHE A 307 -13.35 8.18 11.39
CA PHE A 307 -14.21 8.12 10.21
C PHE A 307 -14.03 6.79 9.49
N LYS A 308 -15.11 6.33 8.87
CA LYS A 308 -15.15 5.18 7.95
C LYS A 308 -15.86 5.56 6.67
N LEU A 309 -15.34 5.11 5.52
CA LEU A 309 -16.13 5.07 4.30
C LEU A 309 -17.02 3.82 4.29
N GLY A 310 -18.26 3.98 3.82
CA GLY A 310 -19.15 2.87 3.49
C GLY A 310 -19.45 2.75 2.00
N GLU A 311 -19.07 3.75 1.20
CA GLU A 311 -19.25 3.79 -0.25
C GLU A 311 -18.10 4.58 -0.90
N ASP A 312 -17.93 4.40 -2.21
CA ASP A 312 -17.08 5.28 -3.01
C ASP A 312 -17.68 6.69 -3.08
N VAL A 313 -16.84 7.72 -3.00
CA VAL A 313 -17.27 9.13 -2.98
C VAL A 313 -16.52 9.96 -4.01
N ASP A 314 -17.24 10.77 -4.77
CA ASP A 314 -16.67 11.79 -5.67
C ASP A 314 -16.79 13.17 -5.02
N ILE A 315 -15.64 13.77 -4.71
CA ILE A 315 -15.56 15.08 -4.05
C ILE A 315 -15.11 16.20 -5.00
N SER A 316 -15.22 16.00 -6.31
CA SER A 316 -14.88 17.00 -7.33
C SER A 316 -15.69 18.30 -7.22
N SER A 317 -16.89 18.25 -6.63
CA SER A 317 -17.73 19.42 -6.38
C SER A 317 -17.32 20.23 -5.14
N ILE A 318 -16.35 19.75 -4.35
CA ILE A 318 -15.93 20.37 -3.10
C ILE A 318 -14.61 21.11 -3.31
N ASP A 319 -14.57 22.40 -2.95
CA ASP A 319 -13.31 23.12 -2.79
C ASP A 319 -12.61 22.65 -1.51
N TRP A 320 -11.78 21.61 -1.64
CA TRP A 320 -11.24 20.90 -0.49
C TRP A 320 -10.17 21.70 0.24
N ILE A 321 -10.45 21.96 1.51
CA ILE A 321 -9.50 22.60 2.42
C ILE A 321 -8.93 21.56 3.38
N SER A 322 -7.61 21.43 3.37
CA SER A 322 -6.86 20.53 4.25
C SER A 322 -7.36 20.54 5.70
N LEU A 323 -7.65 19.35 6.24
CA LEU A 323 -8.34 19.18 7.53
C LEU A 323 -7.56 19.78 8.71
N ASN A 324 -6.26 19.47 8.82
CA ASN A 324 -5.41 19.91 9.91
C ASN A 324 -4.26 20.79 9.38
N ARG A 325 -4.56 22.07 9.13
CA ARG A 325 -3.68 22.99 8.40
C ARG A 325 -3.08 24.13 9.22
N THR A 326 -3.42 24.20 10.51
CA THR A 326 -3.00 25.29 11.40
C THR A 326 -2.28 24.72 12.62
N SER A 327 -1.12 25.29 12.94
CA SER A 327 -0.42 25.05 14.19
C SER A 327 -1.39 25.29 15.36
N PRO A 328 -1.40 24.44 16.41
CA PRO A 328 -0.39 23.43 16.77
C PRO A 328 -0.58 22.03 16.14
N TYR A 329 -1.42 21.88 15.12
CA TYR A 329 -1.67 20.61 14.41
C TYR A 329 -2.23 19.47 15.29
N LYS A 330 -2.98 19.84 16.33
CA LYS A 330 -3.57 18.92 17.31
C LYS A 330 -4.96 18.39 16.93
N ARG A 331 -5.43 18.67 15.71
CA ARG A 331 -6.69 18.12 15.17
C ARG A 331 -6.39 16.83 14.43
N GLY A 332 -6.26 15.74 15.18
CA GLY A 332 -5.95 14.43 14.65
C GLY A 332 -7.08 13.82 13.84
N ILE A 333 -6.69 12.90 12.96
CA ILE A 333 -7.54 12.27 11.95
C ILE A 333 -7.28 10.76 12.02
N ASP A 334 -8.32 9.98 12.26
CA ASP A 334 -8.31 8.53 12.08
C ASP A 334 -9.35 8.21 10.99
N PHE A 335 -8.87 7.80 9.82
CA PHE A 335 -9.70 7.62 8.64
C PHE A 335 -9.47 6.24 8.05
N ASP A 336 -10.54 5.45 8.00
CA ASP A 336 -10.55 4.10 7.46
C ASP A 336 -11.39 4.06 6.18
N GLY A 337 -10.74 3.91 5.04
CA GLY A 337 -11.44 3.85 3.76
C GLY A 337 -12.16 2.54 3.52
N GLN A 338 -11.92 1.48 4.31
CA GLN A 338 -12.59 0.18 4.14
C GLN A 338 -12.50 -0.41 2.72
N GLY A 339 -11.48 -0.03 1.95
CA GLY A 339 -11.27 -0.41 0.55
C GLY A 339 -11.91 0.53 -0.49
N HIS A 340 -12.65 1.55 -0.06
CA HIS A 340 -13.36 2.48 -0.94
C HIS A 340 -12.48 3.57 -1.55
N THR A 341 -13.04 4.24 -2.55
CA THR A 341 -12.37 5.25 -3.37
C THR A 341 -12.91 6.66 -3.07
N ILE A 342 -11.99 7.62 -2.96
CA ILE A 342 -12.23 9.07 -2.99
C ILE A 342 -11.75 9.60 -4.34
N SER A 343 -12.66 10.15 -5.14
CA SER A 343 -12.37 10.71 -6.47
C SER A 343 -12.40 12.23 -6.49
N GLY A 344 -11.61 12.85 -7.36
CA GLY A 344 -11.77 14.27 -7.71
C GLY A 344 -11.26 15.27 -6.68
N LEU A 345 -10.47 14.84 -5.69
CA LEU A 345 -9.89 15.74 -4.67
C LEU A 345 -9.11 16.89 -5.33
N THR A 346 -9.55 18.13 -5.13
CA THR A 346 -8.83 19.32 -5.59
C THR A 346 -8.48 20.21 -4.41
N SER A 347 -7.20 20.54 -4.24
CA SER A 347 -6.74 21.48 -3.19
C SER A 347 -5.73 22.49 -3.74
N GLY A 348 -6.04 23.77 -3.59
CA GLY A 348 -5.36 24.88 -4.24
C GLY A 348 -4.28 25.58 -3.40
N SER A 349 -3.54 26.48 -4.06
CA SER A 349 -2.36 27.16 -3.51
C SER A 349 -2.66 28.23 -2.46
N GLY A 350 -3.93 28.59 -2.29
CA GLY A 350 -4.40 29.48 -1.22
C GLY A 350 -4.45 28.82 0.17
N TYR A 351 -4.21 27.51 0.25
CA TYR A 351 -4.31 26.74 1.49
C TYR A 351 -2.94 26.34 2.03
N ASN A 352 -2.82 26.26 3.37
CA ASN A 352 -1.63 25.70 4.01
C ASN A 352 -1.65 24.18 3.86
N TYR A 353 -0.51 23.62 3.45
CA TYR A 353 -0.35 22.19 3.19
C TYR A 353 -1.47 21.59 2.30
N PRO A 354 -1.68 22.10 1.06
CA PRO A 354 -2.72 21.59 0.17
C PRO A 354 -2.60 20.08 0.01
N SER A 355 -3.65 19.36 0.43
CA SER A 355 -3.74 17.89 0.50
C SER A 355 -5.09 17.50 1.10
N PHE A 356 -5.36 16.20 1.24
CA PHE A 356 -6.50 15.72 2.01
C PHE A 356 -6.41 16.14 3.49
N ALA A 357 -5.33 15.74 4.18
CA ALA A 357 -5.21 15.90 5.63
C ALA A 357 -4.57 17.23 6.07
N GLY A 358 -3.73 17.85 5.25
CA GLY A 358 -2.80 18.90 5.69
C GLY A 358 -1.62 18.30 6.44
N VAL A 359 -1.64 18.39 7.77
CA VAL A 359 -0.73 17.69 8.67
C VAL A 359 -1.45 16.48 9.27
N LEU A 360 -1.09 15.28 8.83
CA LEU A 360 -1.69 14.06 9.36
C LEU A 360 -1.09 13.72 10.72
N CYS A 361 -1.92 13.82 11.75
CA CYS A 361 -1.67 13.33 13.11
C CYS A 361 -2.72 12.24 13.39
N GLY A 362 -2.32 10.97 13.46
CA GLY A 362 -3.25 9.84 13.50
C GLY A 362 -3.04 8.87 12.33
N ASN A 363 -4.11 8.28 11.81
CA ASN A 363 -4.04 7.16 10.88
C ASN A 363 -4.91 7.41 9.64
N ILE A 364 -4.42 7.01 8.46
CA ILE A 364 -5.25 6.84 7.26
C ILE A 364 -4.98 5.45 6.70
N LYS A 365 -6.02 4.66 6.46
CA LYS A 365 -5.86 3.31 5.93
C LYS A 365 -6.91 2.91 4.92
N ASP A 366 -6.56 1.91 4.12
CA ASP A 366 -7.46 1.17 3.23
C ASP A 366 -8.32 2.07 2.34
N VAL A 367 -7.72 3.11 1.73
CA VAL A 367 -8.42 4.09 0.90
C VAL A 367 -7.68 4.33 -0.42
N THR A 368 -8.43 4.47 -1.51
CA THR A 368 -7.88 4.88 -2.81
C THR A 368 -8.26 6.33 -3.11
N PHE A 369 -7.27 7.20 -3.35
CA PHE A 369 -7.46 8.51 -3.96
C PHE A 369 -7.23 8.43 -5.46
N THR A 370 -8.17 8.87 -6.28
CA THR A 370 -8.02 8.87 -7.74
C THR A 370 -8.41 10.20 -8.36
N GLY A 371 -7.69 10.62 -9.42
CA GLY A 371 -7.99 11.87 -10.12
C GLY A 371 -7.77 13.13 -9.27
N ALA A 372 -6.88 13.07 -8.27
CA ALA A 372 -6.63 14.22 -7.41
C ALA A 372 -5.76 15.27 -8.11
N THR A 373 -6.03 16.55 -7.85
CA THR A 373 -5.25 17.68 -8.34
C THR A 373 -4.83 18.59 -7.18
N ILE A 374 -3.55 18.56 -6.84
CA ILE A 374 -2.98 19.34 -5.75
C ILE A 374 -2.08 20.43 -6.32
N ASN A 375 -2.32 21.68 -5.93
CA ASN A 375 -1.50 22.82 -6.33
C ASN A 375 -1.04 23.58 -5.09
N ALA A 376 0.27 23.66 -4.83
CA ALA A 376 0.81 24.33 -3.64
C ALA A 376 1.84 25.41 -4.00
N ALA A 377 1.74 26.57 -3.33
CA ALA A 377 2.75 27.61 -3.41
C ALA A 377 3.44 27.77 -2.06
N ASN A 378 4.77 27.64 -2.04
CA ASN A 378 5.64 27.75 -0.86
C ASN A 378 5.26 26.83 0.32
N ASN A 379 4.49 25.78 0.04
CA ASN A 379 4.00 24.81 1.00
C ASN A 379 4.42 23.40 0.61
N LYS A 380 4.48 22.53 1.61
CA LYS A 380 4.73 21.09 1.43
C LYS A 380 3.42 20.42 1.05
N CYS A 381 3.43 19.56 0.05
CA CYS A 381 2.20 18.98 -0.46
C CYS A 381 2.36 17.55 -0.97
N GLY A 382 1.23 16.86 -0.96
CA GLY A 382 0.96 15.57 -1.57
C GLY A 382 -0.54 15.31 -1.54
N VAL A 383 -1.01 14.22 -2.15
CA VAL A 383 -2.45 13.94 -2.18
C VAL A 383 -2.98 13.64 -0.78
N VAL A 384 -2.27 12.82 -0.01
CA VAL A 384 -2.70 12.40 1.33
C VAL A 384 -2.43 13.50 2.34
N CYS A 385 -1.21 14.05 2.38
CA CYS A 385 -0.83 15.08 3.34
C CYS A 385 0.33 15.96 2.86
N GLY A 386 0.41 17.20 3.34
CA GLY A 386 1.64 17.98 3.28
C GLY A 386 2.69 17.49 4.27
N TYR A 387 2.26 17.09 5.48
CA TYR A 387 3.10 16.47 6.50
C TYR A 387 2.48 15.17 7.02
N LEU A 388 3.26 14.10 7.04
CA LEU A 388 2.94 12.86 7.76
C LEU A 388 3.63 12.88 9.12
N GLY A 389 2.84 13.18 10.15
CA GLY A 389 3.30 13.40 11.51
C GLY A 389 4.18 14.66 11.68
N THR A 390 4.47 14.97 12.93
CA THR A 390 5.39 16.04 13.35
C THR A 390 6.22 15.57 14.55
N THR A 391 7.16 16.38 15.03
CA THR A 391 7.95 16.06 16.22
C THR A 391 7.04 15.77 17.42
N GLY A 392 7.05 14.52 17.90
CA GLY A 392 6.23 14.08 19.03
C GLY A 392 4.80 13.65 18.69
N VAL A 393 4.39 13.72 17.41
CA VAL A 393 3.06 13.28 16.96
C VAL A 393 3.20 12.35 15.76
N VAL A 394 2.73 11.11 15.91
CA VAL A 394 2.86 10.06 14.89
C VAL A 394 1.74 10.19 13.86
N GLY A 395 2.12 10.01 12.59
CA GLY A 395 1.18 9.76 11.49
C GLY A 395 1.47 8.40 10.88
N ASN A 396 0.46 7.55 10.71
CA ASN A 396 0.59 6.24 10.08
C ASN A 396 -0.30 6.14 8.84
N CYS A 397 0.17 5.36 7.86
CA CYS A 397 -0.65 4.98 6.73
C CYS A 397 -0.49 3.50 6.37
N SER A 398 -1.58 2.82 6.05
CA SER A 398 -1.56 1.44 5.58
C SER A 398 -2.58 1.16 4.48
N GLY A 399 -2.21 0.49 3.39
CA GLY A 399 -3.17 0.16 2.33
C GLY A 399 -3.73 1.38 1.59
N VAL A 400 -3.00 2.50 1.58
CA VAL A 400 -3.44 3.74 0.93
C VAL A 400 -2.89 3.81 -0.49
N THR A 401 -3.78 3.94 -1.48
CA THR A 401 -3.40 4.10 -2.88
C THR A 401 -3.72 5.50 -3.38
N VAL A 402 -2.79 6.14 -4.09
CA VAL A 402 -3.00 7.37 -4.86
C VAL A 402 -2.79 7.03 -6.33
N LYS A 403 -3.76 7.29 -7.21
CA LYS A 403 -3.58 7.01 -8.63
C LYS A 403 -4.12 8.08 -9.57
N ASN A 404 -3.63 8.12 -10.81
CA ASN A 404 -4.10 9.02 -11.87
C ASN A 404 -4.20 10.48 -11.42
N SER A 405 -3.22 10.96 -10.67
CA SER A 405 -3.28 12.25 -9.96
C SER A 405 -2.18 13.20 -10.41
N THR A 406 -2.36 14.49 -10.15
CA THR A 406 -1.38 15.53 -10.43
C THR A 406 -1.04 16.31 -9.18
N VAL A 407 0.25 16.47 -8.89
CA VAL A 407 0.75 17.27 -7.77
C VAL A 407 1.75 18.31 -8.27
N ASN A 408 1.36 19.58 -8.15
CA ASN A 408 2.21 20.73 -8.46
C ASN A 408 2.57 21.46 -7.16
N GLY A 409 3.83 21.79 -6.97
CA GLY A 409 4.28 22.51 -5.78
C GLY A 409 5.55 23.30 -6.02
N THR A 410 6.01 24.07 -5.02
CA THR A 410 7.31 24.74 -5.09
C THR A 410 8.29 24.36 -3.98
N ASN A 411 7.81 23.83 -2.85
CA ASN A 411 8.65 23.40 -1.71
C ASN A 411 8.93 21.88 -1.78
N ASN A 412 8.89 21.15 -0.67
CA ASN A 412 8.95 19.69 -0.67
C ASN A 412 7.64 19.08 -1.18
N ILE A 413 7.74 18.21 -2.18
CA ILE A 413 6.58 17.66 -2.91
C ILE A 413 6.71 16.15 -3.01
N GLY A 414 5.63 15.44 -2.71
CA GLY A 414 5.47 14.02 -3.02
C GLY A 414 4.10 13.74 -3.62
N GLY A 415 3.95 12.65 -4.36
CA GLY A 415 2.62 12.18 -4.78
C GLY A 415 1.76 11.78 -3.58
N PHE A 416 2.38 11.18 -2.55
CA PHE A 416 1.72 10.81 -1.30
C PHE A 416 1.83 11.93 -0.25
N ALA A 417 3.06 12.32 0.10
CA ALA A 417 3.34 13.28 1.17
C ALA A 417 4.42 14.32 0.81
N GLY A 418 4.23 15.56 1.21
CA GLY A 418 5.28 16.58 1.07
C GLY A 418 6.50 16.29 1.95
N GLN A 419 6.24 16.02 3.23
CA GLN A 419 7.26 15.63 4.20
C GLN A 419 6.76 14.53 5.14
N VAL A 420 7.63 13.58 5.48
CA VAL A 420 7.43 12.60 6.54
C VAL A 420 8.41 12.93 7.66
N ALA A 421 7.89 13.24 8.85
CA ALA A 421 8.69 13.78 9.97
C ALA A 421 8.28 13.16 11.31
N CYS A 422 8.04 11.85 11.32
CA CYS A 422 7.68 11.10 12.52
C CYS A 422 8.24 9.68 12.47
N ALA A 423 8.27 9.01 13.62
CA ALA A 423 8.63 7.59 13.72
C ALA A 423 7.47 6.64 13.33
N GLY A 424 6.54 7.11 12.49
CA GLY A 424 5.37 6.35 12.05
C GLY A 424 5.67 5.30 10.99
N ALA A 425 4.72 4.41 10.78
CA ALA A 425 4.79 3.37 9.76
C ALA A 425 3.96 3.74 8.51
N VAL A 426 4.54 3.49 7.35
CA VAL A 426 3.88 3.59 6.05
C VAL A 426 4.02 2.22 5.37
N THR A 427 2.93 1.47 5.31
CA THR A 427 2.96 0.07 4.88
C THR A 427 1.99 -0.18 3.75
N ASP A 428 2.42 -0.86 2.68
CA ASP A 428 1.54 -1.24 1.57
C ASP A 428 0.78 -0.04 0.96
N CYS A 429 1.49 1.10 0.84
CA CYS A 429 0.95 2.31 0.25
C CYS A 429 1.52 2.51 -1.15
N HIS A 430 0.69 2.91 -2.10
CA HIS A 430 1.06 2.95 -3.52
C HIS A 430 0.73 4.28 -4.17
N VAL A 431 1.62 4.78 -5.01
CA VAL A 431 1.41 5.98 -5.83
C VAL A 431 1.55 5.56 -7.29
N GLN A 432 0.46 5.55 -8.06
CA GLN A 432 0.40 4.92 -9.38
C GLN A 432 0.00 5.94 -10.46
N ASP A 433 0.79 6.06 -11.51
CA ASP A 433 0.49 6.94 -12.64
C ASP A 433 0.26 8.40 -12.23
N VAL A 434 1.08 8.88 -11.28
CA VAL A 434 1.00 10.26 -10.77
C VAL A 434 2.03 11.14 -11.46
N THR A 435 1.63 12.36 -11.80
CA THR A 435 2.51 13.40 -12.34
C THR A 435 2.84 14.41 -11.27
N ILE A 436 4.12 14.52 -10.91
CA ILE A 436 4.64 15.44 -9.89
C ILE A 436 5.53 16.48 -10.57
N THR A 437 5.21 17.76 -10.40
CA THR A 437 5.98 18.87 -10.99
C THR A 437 6.34 19.93 -9.95
N GLN A 438 7.64 20.18 -9.80
CA GLN A 438 8.16 21.24 -8.94
C GLN A 438 8.40 22.54 -9.74
N GLY A 439 7.76 23.62 -9.30
CA GLY A 439 8.10 24.99 -9.65
C GLY A 439 9.22 25.55 -8.78
N TYR A 440 9.76 26.71 -9.17
CA TYR A 440 10.91 27.30 -8.49
C TYR A 440 10.58 27.81 -7.08
N ALA A 441 11.43 27.48 -6.08
CA ALA A 441 11.41 28.08 -4.75
C ALA A 441 12.80 28.48 -4.22
N SER A 442 12.79 29.44 -3.29
CA SER A 442 13.96 29.90 -2.54
C SER A 442 14.40 28.92 -1.44
N THR A 443 13.53 28.04 -0.96
CA THR A 443 13.79 27.06 0.12
C THR A 443 13.06 25.74 -0.14
N GLY A 444 13.58 24.62 0.38
CA GLY A 444 12.98 23.27 0.29
C GLY A 444 12.84 22.73 -1.13
N ARG A 445 13.85 22.03 -1.63
CA ARG A 445 13.95 21.61 -3.04
C ARG A 445 13.92 20.09 -3.23
N SER A 446 13.16 19.39 -2.39
CA SER A 446 13.06 17.93 -2.42
C SER A 446 11.76 17.49 -3.11
N THR A 447 11.88 16.71 -4.18
CA THR A 447 10.75 16.19 -4.94
C THR A 447 10.86 14.68 -5.03
N GLY A 448 9.86 13.97 -4.51
CA GLY A 448 9.75 12.53 -4.63
C GLY A 448 8.50 12.14 -5.40
N GLY A 449 8.49 10.96 -6.02
CA GLY A 449 7.24 10.39 -6.51
C GLY A 449 6.34 9.95 -5.35
N PHE A 450 6.91 9.38 -4.28
CA PHE A 450 6.17 9.06 -3.06
C PHE A 450 6.20 10.22 -2.06
N ALA A 451 7.38 10.62 -1.58
CA ALA A 451 7.53 11.68 -0.58
C ALA A 451 8.62 12.69 -0.91
N GLY A 452 8.39 13.98 -0.66
CA GLY A 452 9.40 15.01 -0.90
C GLY A 452 10.64 14.84 -0.01
N GLN A 453 10.43 14.93 1.30
CA GLN A 453 11.48 14.78 2.32
C GLN A 453 11.07 13.76 3.39
N ILE A 454 12.00 12.91 3.82
CA ILE A 454 11.81 11.89 4.85
C ILE A 454 12.85 12.08 5.95
N SER A 455 12.42 12.19 7.20
CA SER A 455 13.29 12.26 8.38
C SER A 455 12.59 11.77 9.66
N ALA A 456 13.37 11.61 10.73
CA ALA A 456 12.92 11.27 12.09
C ALA A 456 12.40 9.83 12.31
N ASN A 457 13.11 8.85 11.75
CA ASN A 457 12.92 7.40 11.94
C ASN A 457 11.61 6.77 11.43
N PRO A 458 11.01 7.21 10.29
CA PRO A 458 9.87 6.50 9.72
C PRO A 458 10.29 5.16 9.12
N THR A 459 9.33 4.22 9.06
CA THR A 459 9.50 2.93 8.38
C THR A 459 8.55 2.83 7.19
N PHE A 460 9.09 2.51 6.03
CA PHE A 460 8.36 2.19 4.81
C PHE A 460 8.49 0.70 4.51
N SER A 461 7.38 0.02 4.25
CA SER A 461 7.39 -1.41 3.90
C SER A 461 6.41 -1.71 2.78
N GLY A 462 6.89 -2.33 1.69
CA GLY A 462 6.06 -2.70 0.55
C GLY A 462 5.49 -1.54 -0.28
N CYS A 463 5.88 -0.29 0.00
CA CYS A 463 5.35 0.86 -0.71
C CYS A 463 5.88 0.97 -2.14
N SER A 464 5.10 1.56 -3.05
CA SER A 464 5.53 1.71 -4.45
C SER A 464 5.18 3.03 -5.13
N PHE A 465 5.92 3.35 -6.19
CA PHE A 465 5.68 4.50 -7.07
C PHE A 465 5.78 4.12 -8.57
N SER A 466 4.83 4.60 -9.39
CA SER A 466 4.91 4.74 -10.84
C SER A 466 4.40 6.12 -11.30
N GLY A 467 4.92 6.61 -12.43
CA GLY A 467 4.55 7.91 -12.99
C GLY A 467 5.74 8.83 -13.29
N SER A 468 5.54 10.14 -13.23
CA SER A 468 6.57 11.11 -13.60
C SER A 468 6.88 12.11 -12.49
N VAL A 469 8.16 12.40 -12.29
CA VAL A 469 8.67 13.34 -11.30
C VAL A 469 9.57 14.35 -12.00
N THR A 470 9.20 15.62 -11.95
CA THR A 470 10.03 16.74 -12.45
C THR A 470 10.43 17.64 -11.29
N GLY A 471 11.72 17.69 -10.97
CA GLY A 471 12.28 18.42 -9.83
C GLY A 471 13.40 19.40 -10.19
N LEU A 472 13.90 20.13 -9.18
CA LEU A 472 14.91 21.19 -9.33
C LEU A 472 16.17 21.04 -8.45
N ALA A 473 16.27 20.06 -7.54
CA ALA A 473 17.53 19.87 -6.81
C ALA A 473 17.73 18.47 -6.23
N GLN A 474 16.77 17.99 -5.45
CA GLN A 474 16.82 16.68 -4.82
C GLN A 474 15.62 15.89 -5.32
N THR A 475 15.82 15.12 -6.38
CA THR A 475 14.70 14.53 -7.13
C THR A 475 14.80 13.01 -7.12
N GLY A 476 13.82 12.31 -6.55
CA GLY A 476 13.77 10.85 -6.51
C GLY A 476 12.47 10.30 -7.06
N GLY A 477 12.49 9.09 -7.63
CA GLY A 477 11.24 8.38 -7.95
C GLY A 477 10.48 7.97 -6.68
N PHE A 478 11.17 7.58 -5.60
CA PHE A 478 10.53 7.37 -4.29
C PHE A 478 10.58 8.65 -3.45
N ALA A 479 11.79 9.14 -3.14
CA ALA A 479 11.94 10.34 -2.32
C ALA A 479 13.03 11.30 -2.79
N GLY A 480 12.80 12.61 -2.63
CA GLY A 480 13.82 13.62 -2.95
C GLY A 480 14.99 13.56 -1.96
N TYR A 481 14.67 13.52 -0.67
CA TYR A 481 15.62 13.51 0.44
C TYR A 481 15.22 12.47 1.49
N ALA A 482 16.20 11.74 2.04
CA ALA A 482 16.02 10.86 3.18
C ALA A 482 17.17 10.95 4.20
N GLU A 483 16.83 10.93 5.49
CA GLU A 483 17.75 10.71 6.60
C GLU A 483 17.03 9.92 7.70
N GLN A 484 17.77 9.10 8.46
CA GLN A 484 17.23 8.37 9.62
C GLN A 484 15.91 7.68 9.26
N ALA A 485 15.89 6.78 8.28
CA ALA A 485 14.67 6.18 7.78
C ALA A 485 14.90 4.74 7.33
N THR A 486 13.89 3.89 7.48
CA THR A 486 13.95 2.48 7.09
C THR A 486 13.05 2.23 5.88
N PHE A 487 13.56 1.53 4.87
CA PHE A 487 12.83 1.15 3.66
C PHE A 487 13.03 -0.34 3.42
N ASN A 488 11.93 -1.10 3.41
CA ASN A 488 11.94 -2.54 3.23
C ASN A 488 11.04 -2.92 2.05
N GLY A 489 11.62 -3.48 0.99
CA GLY A 489 10.83 -4.00 -0.14
C GLY A 489 10.08 -2.92 -0.94
N CYS A 490 10.51 -1.66 -0.89
CA CYS A 490 9.86 -0.58 -1.63
C CYS A 490 10.26 -0.60 -3.12
N THR A 491 9.31 -0.27 -4.00
CA THR A 491 9.50 -0.39 -5.46
C THR A 491 9.22 0.91 -6.19
N VAL A 492 10.11 1.32 -7.07
CA VAL A 492 9.81 2.31 -8.13
C VAL A 492 9.78 1.58 -9.45
N GLN A 493 8.75 1.78 -10.26
CA GLN A 493 8.67 1.14 -11.57
C GLN A 493 7.97 2.03 -12.60
N ASP A 494 8.31 1.80 -13.87
CA ASP A 494 7.67 2.43 -15.02
C ASP A 494 7.63 3.96 -14.86
N ALA A 495 8.73 4.53 -14.37
CA ALA A 495 8.80 5.92 -13.94
C ALA A 495 9.75 6.77 -14.80
N THR A 496 9.51 8.08 -14.81
CA THR A 496 10.46 9.07 -15.35
C THR A 496 10.81 10.10 -14.29
N VAL A 497 12.09 10.23 -13.95
CA VAL A 497 12.61 11.21 -13.01
C VAL A 497 13.46 12.22 -13.78
N THR A 498 13.05 13.49 -13.78
CA THR A 498 13.73 14.57 -14.51
C THR A 498 14.13 15.67 -13.54
N ASP A 499 15.43 15.96 -13.47
CA ASP A 499 15.94 17.21 -12.91
C ASP A 499 16.03 18.25 -14.03
N THR A 500 15.56 19.47 -13.76
CA THR A 500 15.58 20.58 -14.72
C THR A 500 16.52 21.71 -14.31
N HIS A 501 17.24 21.56 -13.19
CA HIS A 501 18.07 22.62 -12.66
C HIS A 501 19.45 22.70 -13.31
N ASN A 502 19.79 23.88 -13.82
CA ASN A 502 21.08 24.15 -14.48
C ASN A 502 22.25 24.41 -13.49
N GLY A 503 22.01 24.30 -12.19
CA GLY A 503 23.06 24.43 -11.16
C GLY A 503 23.90 23.16 -11.01
N LYS A 504 25.20 23.32 -10.75
CA LYS A 504 26.11 22.21 -10.45
C LYS A 504 25.80 21.65 -9.05
N SER A 505 25.85 20.32 -8.88
CA SER A 505 25.70 19.59 -7.60
C SER A 505 24.28 19.25 -7.10
N THR A 506 23.25 19.31 -7.94
CA THR A 506 21.97 18.66 -7.61
C THR A 506 22.11 17.13 -7.63
N ARG A 507 21.13 16.44 -7.06
CA ARG A 507 21.18 15.02 -6.72
C ARG A 507 19.87 14.38 -7.14
N SER A 508 19.90 13.46 -8.10
CA SER A 508 18.66 12.86 -8.60
C SER A 508 18.78 11.39 -8.91
N ALA A 509 17.76 10.60 -8.63
CA ALA A 509 17.78 9.19 -8.97
C ALA A 509 16.42 8.53 -9.09
N GLY A 510 16.41 7.28 -9.57
CA GLY A 510 15.19 6.49 -9.68
C GLY A 510 14.57 6.15 -8.32
N PHE A 511 15.35 5.95 -7.25
CA PHE A 511 14.82 5.72 -5.90
C PHE A 511 14.88 6.99 -5.04
N ILE A 512 16.06 7.35 -4.53
CA ILE A 512 16.24 8.51 -3.63
C ILE A 512 17.25 9.50 -4.20
N GLY A 513 16.88 10.78 -4.28
CA GLY A 513 17.77 11.84 -4.75
C GLY A 513 19.01 11.97 -3.86
N TYR A 514 18.81 12.20 -2.55
CA TYR A 514 19.89 12.29 -1.57
C TYR A 514 19.58 11.54 -0.27
N VAL A 515 20.48 10.63 0.11
CA VAL A 515 20.51 9.98 1.41
C VAL A 515 21.61 10.65 2.24
N ALA A 516 21.23 11.31 3.35
CA ALA A 516 22.18 12.08 4.15
C ALA A 516 22.94 11.23 5.18
N MET A 517 22.21 10.53 6.05
CA MET A 517 22.75 9.64 7.09
C MET A 517 21.64 8.79 7.73
N GLY A 518 22.02 7.68 8.38
CA GLY A 518 21.16 6.83 9.18
C GLY A 518 20.04 6.12 8.41
N ALA A 519 20.16 5.96 7.10
CA ALA A 519 19.14 5.27 6.31
C ALA A 519 19.43 3.77 6.21
N ASN A 520 18.40 2.94 6.43
CA ASN A 520 18.44 1.50 6.21
C ASN A 520 17.55 1.17 5.01
N ILE A 521 18.14 0.73 3.90
CA ILE A 521 17.44 0.45 2.64
C ILE A 521 17.71 -0.99 2.26
N THR A 522 16.68 -1.84 2.39
CA THR A 522 16.79 -3.28 2.11
C THR A 522 15.69 -3.78 1.19
N GLY A 523 16.04 -4.70 0.28
CA GLY A 523 15.07 -5.34 -0.61
C GLY A 523 14.35 -4.40 -1.59
N CYS A 524 14.79 -3.14 -1.70
CA CYS A 524 14.13 -2.13 -2.51
C CYS A 524 14.60 -2.18 -3.96
N CYS A 525 13.73 -1.82 -4.91
CA CYS A 525 14.07 -1.90 -6.33
C CYS A 525 13.56 -0.75 -7.19
N VAL A 526 14.26 -0.51 -8.30
CA VAL A 526 13.85 0.43 -9.35
C VAL A 526 13.81 -0.32 -10.68
N LYS A 527 12.70 -0.28 -11.41
CA LYS A 527 12.49 -1.01 -12.66
C LYS A 527 12.04 -0.10 -13.78
N ASN A 528 12.46 -0.37 -15.02
CA ASN A 528 11.98 0.31 -16.23
C ASN A 528 11.93 1.85 -16.11
N THR A 529 12.88 2.44 -15.38
CA THR A 529 12.81 3.85 -14.98
C THR A 529 13.86 4.65 -15.73
N THR A 530 13.47 5.83 -16.21
CA THR A 530 14.39 6.75 -16.86
C THR A 530 14.72 7.93 -15.95
N VAL A 531 16.01 8.20 -15.74
CA VAL A 531 16.53 9.30 -14.94
C VAL A 531 17.29 10.26 -15.84
N LYS A 532 16.88 11.53 -15.87
CA LYS A 532 17.44 12.58 -16.73
C LYS A 532 17.83 13.81 -15.91
N ALA A 533 18.98 14.38 -16.22
CA ALA A 533 19.38 15.69 -15.72
C ALA A 533 20.23 16.42 -16.78
N PRO A 534 20.43 17.75 -16.65
CA PRO A 534 21.39 18.49 -17.48
C PRO A 534 22.84 18.01 -17.25
N THR A 535 23.86 18.78 -17.65
CA THR A 535 25.27 18.48 -17.32
C THR A 535 25.65 19.10 -15.96
N GLY A 536 26.37 18.36 -15.11
CA GLY A 536 26.91 18.87 -13.83
C GLY A 536 26.29 18.30 -12.55
N GLN A 537 25.28 17.45 -12.67
CA GLN A 537 24.49 16.88 -11.57
C GLN A 537 25.02 15.50 -11.13
N ARG A 538 24.60 15.06 -9.94
CA ARG A 538 24.89 13.74 -9.35
C ARG A 538 23.68 12.86 -9.60
N ILE A 539 23.76 11.88 -10.51
CA ILE A 539 22.57 11.13 -10.91
C ILE A 539 22.77 9.62 -10.91
N ALA A 540 21.70 8.87 -10.65
CA ALA A 540 21.78 7.42 -10.78
C ALA A 540 20.44 6.72 -10.97
N GLY A 541 20.50 5.41 -11.28
CA GLY A 541 19.31 4.57 -11.32
C GLY A 541 18.68 4.37 -9.93
N PHE A 542 19.46 4.31 -8.84
CA PHE A 542 18.96 4.07 -7.49
C PHE A 542 19.09 5.28 -6.57
N ILE A 543 20.31 5.69 -6.20
CA ILE A 543 20.57 6.81 -5.28
C ILE A 543 21.45 7.89 -5.92
N GLY A 544 21.01 9.16 -5.91
CA GLY A 544 21.77 10.24 -6.55
C GLY A 544 23.07 10.53 -5.78
N GLN A 545 22.98 10.58 -4.45
CA GLN A 545 24.12 10.64 -3.55
C GLN A 545 23.81 9.93 -2.22
N LEU A 546 24.77 9.12 -1.76
CA LEU A 546 24.74 8.38 -0.49
C LEU A 546 25.82 8.93 0.45
N GLY A 547 25.41 9.63 1.50
CA GLY A 547 26.28 10.23 2.51
C GLY A 547 26.98 11.52 2.07
N SER A 548 27.92 12.01 2.90
CA SER A 548 28.79 13.15 2.58
C SER A 548 30.16 13.03 3.23
N GLN A 549 31.20 13.64 2.63
CA GLN A 549 32.52 13.74 3.25
C GLN A 549 32.48 14.35 4.66
N SER A 550 31.60 15.34 4.89
CA SER A 550 31.50 16.08 6.15
C SER A 550 30.92 15.27 7.30
N THR A 551 30.22 14.17 7.01
CA THR A 551 29.58 13.33 8.03
C THR A 551 30.40 12.07 8.32
N GLY A 552 31.40 11.74 7.49
CA GLY A 552 32.19 10.52 7.60
C GLY A 552 31.43 9.30 7.08
N LYS A 553 31.95 8.09 7.36
CA LYS A 553 31.16 6.86 7.16
C LYS A 553 30.01 6.87 8.16
N ASN A 554 28.78 6.96 7.66
CA ASN A 554 27.57 6.88 8.45
C ASN A 554 27.11 5.42 8.52
N ALA A 555 26.32 5.07 9.54
CA ALA A 555 25.71 3.75 9.71
C ALA A 555 24.56 3.47 8.70
N ASP A 556 24.72 3.91 7.45
CA ASP A 556 23.77 3.60 6.38
C ASP A 556 23.95 2.14 5.96
N LEU A 557 22.85 1.37 5.94
CA LEU A 557 22.84 0.00 5.44
C LEU A 557 22.10 -0.04 4.12
N ILE A 558 22.81 -0.30 3.02
CA ILE A 558 22.22 -0.49 1.69
C ILE A 558 22.49 -1.92 1.25
N SER A 559 21.47 -2.77 1.29
CA SER A 559 21.63 -4.21 1.04
C SER A 559 20.46 -4.80 0.26
N ALA A 560 20.70 -5.85 -0.53
CA ALA A 560 19.67 -6.58 -1.29
C ALA A 560 18.80 -5.68 -2.19
N CYS A 561 19.33 -4.56 -2.68
CA CYS A 561 18.61 -3.60 -3.51
C CYS A 561 19.08 -3.67 -4.97
N TYR A 562 18.20 -3.30 -5.92
CA TYR A 562 18.58 -3.38 -7.34
C TYR A 562 17.92 -2.37 -8.27
N THR A 563 18.58 -2.12 -9.39
CA THR A 563 17.97 -1.47 -10.56
C THR A 563 17.86 -2.46 -11.71
N GLN A 564 16.74 -2.41 -12.43
CA GLN A 564 16.47 -3.25 -13.59
C GLN A 564 16.02 -2.40 -14.77
N ASP A 565 16.67 -2.55 -15.92
CA ASP A 565 16.30 -1.91 -17.18
C ASP A 565 16.14 -0.39 -17.06
N CYS A 566 16.95 0.22 -16.19
CA CYS A 566 16.93 1.66 -15.93
C CYS A 566 17.88 2.41 -16.89
N THR A 567 17.43 3.58 -17.36
CA THR A 567 18.24 4.45 -18.23
C THR A 567 18.61 5.71 -17.48
N VAL A 568 19.91 5.98 -17.34
CA VAL A 568 20.44 7.20 -16.72
C VAL A 568 21.10 8.04 -17.80
N THR A 569 20.66 9.28 -18.01
CA THR A 569 21.19 10.15 -19.06
C THR A 569 21.49 11.56 -18.54
N GLY A 570 22.67 12.07 -18.90
CA GLY A 570 23.15 13.39 -18.50
C GLY A 570 24.07 13.34 -17.28
N GLY A 571 24.00 14.37 -16.43
CA GLY A 571 24.79 14.50 -15.21
C GLY A 571 26.29 14.68 -15.44
N ALA A 572 27.04 14.69 -14.35
CA ALA A 572 28.52 14.71 -14.34
C ALA A 572 29.12 13.61 -13.46
N LEU A 573 28.41 13.18 -12.41
CA LEU A 573 28.77 12.04 -11.54
C LEU A 573 27.62 11.04 -11.64
N SER A 574 27.69 10.13 -12.62
CA SER A 574 26.55 9.25 -12.94
C SER A 574 26.85 7.77 -12.73
N GLY A 575 25.92 7.05 -12.09
CA GLY A 575 26.03 5.61 -11.86
C GLY A 575 24.75 4.84 -12.19
N GLY A 576 24.88 3.54 -12.51
CA GLY A 576 23.71 2.67 -12.69
C GLY A 576 22.95 2.43 -11.39
N PHE A 577 23.65 2.45 -10.25
CA PHE A 577 23.10 2.31 -8.91
C PHE A 577 23.25 3.61 -8.10
N VAL A 578 24.47 4.11 -7.88
CA VAL A 578 24.71 5.34 -7.09
C VAL A 578 25.50 6.38 -7.87
N GLY A 579 25.13 7.66 -7.78
CA GLY A 579 25.86 8.74 -8.43
C GLY A 579 27.16 9.04 -7.69
N VAL A 580 27.02 9.33 -6.39
CA VAL A 580 28.14 9.59 -5.46
C VAL A 580 27.98 8.76 -4.20
N GLN A 581 29.00 7.98 -3.85
CA GLN A 581 29.00 7.02 -2.75
C GLN A 581 30.04 7.40 -1.68
N TYR A 582 29.59 7.53 -0.43
CA TYR A 582 30.47 7.67 0.75
C TYR A 582 30.38 6.50 1.75
N ASN A 583 29.32 5.71 1.67
CA ASN A 583 29.04 4.59 2.57
C ASN A 583 29.11 3.24 1.84
N ASP A 584 29.07 2.17 2.62
CA ASP A 584 29.20 0.81 2.12
C ASP A 584 27.88 0.35 1.49
N ILE A 585 27.99 -0.41 0.40
CA ILE A 585 26.87 -1.00 -0.31
C ILE A 585 27.20 -2.47 -0.51
N GLU A 586 26.28 -3.33 -0.11
CA GLU A 586 26.48 -4.77 -0.23
C GLU A 586 25.31 -5.48 -0.91
N LYS A 587 25.56 -6.62 -1.56
CA LYS A 587 24.50 -7.49 -2.11
C LYS A 587 23.50 -6.75 -3.00
N CYS A 588 23.97 -5.74 -3.75
CA CYS A 588 23.13 -4.91 -4.61
C CYS A 588 23.52 -5.10 -6.08
N TYR A 589 22.58 -4.85 -7.00
CA TYR A 589 22.86 -5.07 -8.42
C TYR A 589 22.17 -4.14 -9.40
N VAL A 590 22.76 -4.04 -10.59
CA VAL A 590 22.23 -3.33 -11.75
C VAL A 590 22.08 -4.34 -12.89
N SER A 591 20.85 -4.65 -13.28
CA SER A 591 20.55 -5.59 -14.37
C SER A 591 19.98 -4.86 -15.59
N GLY A 592 20.62 -5.00 -16.75
CA GLY A 592 20.20 -4.31 -17.97
C GLY A 592 20.33 -2.79 -17.89
N GLY A 593 19.66 -2.09 -18.81
CA GLY A 593 19.67 -0.63 -18.85
C GLY A 593 20.98 -0.01 -19.33
N SER A 594 21.11 1.31 -19.14
CA SER A 594 22.25 2.08 -19.62
C SER A 594 22.56 3.31 -18.77
N VAL A 595 23.83 3.71 -18.77
CA VAL A 595 24.34 4.96 -18.18
C VAL A 595 25.04 5.74 -19.29
N THR A 596 24.46 6.86 -19.70
CA THR A 596 24.99 7.73 -20.75
C THR A 596 25.34 9.09 -20.17
N LEU A 597 26.64 9.38 -20.09
CA LEU A 597 27.15 10.57 -19.42
C LEU A 597 26.98 11.83 -20.26
N GLY A 598 26.48 12.90 -19.63
CA GLY A 598 26.49 14.26 -20.19
C GLY A 598 27.70 15.10 -19.74
N GLY A 599 28.64 14.53 -18.97
CA GLY A 599 29.66 15.27 -18.22
C GLY A 599 30.93 14.46 -17.93
N THR A 600 31.53 14.64 -16.75
CA THR A 600 32.94 14.33 -16.46
C THR A 600 33.26 12.86 -16.20
N ASN A 601 32.46 12.09 -15.45
CA ASN A 601 32.80 10.71 -15.10
C ASN A 601 31.58 9.86 -14.71
N GLY A 602 31.73 8.54 -14.78
CA GLY A 602 30.64 7.65 -14.44
C GLY A 602 31.00 6.17 -14.45
N GLY A 603 30.13 5.35 -13.86
CA GLY A 603 30.35 3.91 -13.77
C GLY A 603 29.08 3.11 -13.95
N GLY A 604 29.24 1.83 -14.28
CA GLY A 604 28.11 0.92 -14.43
C GLY A 604 27.36 0.69 -13.12
N PHE A 605 28.03 0.90 -11.99
CA PHE A 605 27.44 0.82 -10.65
C PHE A 605 27.48 2.19 -9.95
N SER A 606 28.68 2.71 -9.66
CA SER A 606 28.88 4.00 -8.97
C SER A 606 29.56 5.03 -9.89
N GLY A 607 29.07 6.28 -9.90
CA GLY A 607 29.74 7.35 -10.64
C GLY A 607 31.04 7.81 -9.99
N PHE A 608 30.99 7.98 -8.67
CA PHE A 608 32.10 8.37 -7.81
C PHE A 608 31.98 7.62 -6.48
N ALA A 609 33.09 7.12 -5.94
CA ALA A 609 33.13 6.52 -4.61
C ALA A 609 34.31 7.04 -3.80
N GLN A 610 34.06 7.39 -2.54
CA GLN A 610 35.10 7.79 -1.58
C GLN A 610 34.86 7.16 -0.23
N ASN A 611 35.82 6.39 0.28
CA ASN A 611 35.72 5.57 1.51
C ASN A 611 34.62 4.49 1.51
N GLY A 612 33.57 4.61 0.70
CA GLY A 612 32.52 3.62 0.57
C GLY A 612 32.96 2.36 -0.18
N ASN A 613 32.62 1.20 0.38
CA ASN A 613 32.94 -0.11 -0.20
C ASN A 613 31.78 -0.63 -1.06
N LEU A 614 32.10 -1.41 -2.10
CA LEU A 614 31.17 -2.24 -2.87
C LEU A 614 31.49 -3.71 -2.61
N MET A 615 30.55 -4.42 -1.99
CA MET A 615 30.75 -5.80 -1.54
C MET A 615 29.67 -6.71 -2.13
N ASN A 616 30.04 -7.78 -2.83
CA ASN A 616 29.05 -8.72 -3.38
C ASN A 616 28.03 -8.05 -4.32
N CYS A 617 28.48 -7.11 -5.15
CA CYS A 617 27.63 -6.33 -6.05
C CYS A 617 27.91 -6.63 -7.52
N TYR A 618 26.95 -6.37 -8.40
CA TYR A 618 27.21 -6.49 -9.83
C TYR A 618 26.50 -5.48 -10.71
N THR A 619 27.02 -5.29 -11.92
CA THR A 619 26.34 -4.51 -12.97
C THR A 619 26.46 -5.13 -14.35
N THR A 620 25.37 -5.08 -15.10
CA THR A 620 25.31 -5.48 -16.51
C THR A 620 24.88 -4.31 -17.41
N ALA A 621 24.72 -3.11 -16.84
CA ALA A 621 24.33 -1.91 -17.58
C ALA A 621 25.46 -1.46 -18.53
N ALA A 622 25.08 -1.07 -19.74
CA ALA A 622 26.02 -0.43 -20.65
C ALA A 622 26.40 0.96 -20.14
N VAL A 623 27.67 1.34 -20.27
CA VAL A 623 28.19 2.66 -19.86
C VAL A 623 28.80 3.34 -21.06
N SER A 624 28.33 4.55 -21.36
CA SER A 624 28.85 5.34 -22.46
C SER A 624 29.12 6.80 -22.08
N ALA A 625 30.18 7.37 -22.63
CA ALA A 625 30.60 8.75 -22.36
C ALA A 625 31.29 9.41 -23.56
N GLY A 626 31.31 10.74 -23.55
CA GLY A 626 32.13 11.54 -24.45
C GLY A 626 33.63 11.46 -24.12
N ALA A 627 34.45 12.06 -24.99
CA ALA A 627 35.90 11.86 -24.96
C ALA A 627 36.58 12.23 -23.63
N ASN A 628 37.59 11.45 -23.24
CA ASN A 628 38.45 11.64 -22.04
C ASN A 628 37.77 11.59 -20.66
N SER A 629 36.50 11.17 -20.60
CA SER A 629 35.77 11.01 -19.33
C SER A 629 36.25 9.75 -18.59
N PRO A 630 36.63 9.81 -17.29
CA PRO A 630 36.88 8.62 -16.50
C PRO A 630 35.64 7.74 -16.40
N ILE A 631 35.70 6.56 -17.00
CA ILE A 631 34.63 5.56 -16.91
C ILE A 631 35.13 4.19 -16.50
N GLY A 632 34.38 3.54 -15.61
CA GLY A 632 34.66 2.19 -15.15
C GLY A 632 33.45 1.29 -15.25
N GLY A 633 33.70 -0.01 -15.46
CA GLY A 633 32.64 -1.01 -15.45
C GLY A 633 31.88 -1.06 -14.12
N MET A 634 32.56 -0.80 -13.00
CA MET A 634 31.94 -0.68 -11.67
C MET A 634 31.88 0.78 -11.23
N ILE A 635 33.04 1.44 -11.11
CA ILE A 635 33.16 2.80 -10.55
C ILE A 635 33.83 3.75 -11.54
N GLY A 636 33.27 4.94 -11.76
CA GLY A 636 33.94 5.98 -12.56
C GLY A 636 35.24 6.46 -11.92
N ILE A 637 35.15 7.09 -10.74
CA ILE A 637 36.30 7.55 -9.96
C ILE A 637 36.23 6.99 -8.53
N ALA A 638 37.36 6.47 -8.02
CA ALA A 638 37.47 5.86 -6.71
C ALA A 638 38.59 6.46 -5.85
N TYR A 639 38.27 6.79 -4.58
CA TYR A 639 39.18 7.28 -3.54
C TYR A 639 39.06 6.43 -2.28
N ALA A 640 40.11 5.70 -1.88
CA ALA A 640 40.06 4.81 -0.71
C ALA A 640 38.81 3.89 -0.66
N ALA A 641 38.27 3.52 -1.82
CA ALA A 641 37.11 2.66 -1.96
C ALA A 641 37.58 1.22 -2.23
N THR A 642 36.86 0.25 -1.65
CA THR A 642 37.11 -1.18 -1.90
C THR A 642 36.03 -1.74 -2.79
N ILE A 643 36.42 -2.50 -3.81
CA ILE A 643 35.52 -3.33 -4.63
C ILE A 643 35.90 -4.77 -4.37
N TYR A 644 34.99 -5.55 -3.77
CA TYR A 644 35.27 -6.92 -3.37
C TYR A 644 34.14 -7.88 -3.74
N SER A 645 34.49 -9.04 -4.29
CA SER A 645 33.52 -10.07 -4.73
C SER A 645 32.45 -9.50 -5.66
N CYS A 646 32.85 -8.66 -6.61
CA CYS A 646 31.94 -7.98 -7.53
C CYS A 646 32.17 -8.39 -8.98
N TYR A 647 31.15 -8.26 -9.83
CA TYR A 647 31.36 -8.40 -11.28
C TYR A 647 30.70 -7.31 -12.14
N THR A 648 31.29 -7.09 -13.31
CA THR A 648 30.71 -6.22 -14.35
C THR A 648 30.78 -6.89 -15.72
N SER A 649 29.70 -6.80 -16.49
CA SER A 649 29.63 -7.39 -17.84
C SER A 649 28.97 -6.48 -18.89
N GLY A 650 28.54 -5.28 -18.50
CA GLY A 650 27.96 -4.31 -19.42
C GLY A 650 29.03 -3.72 -20.34
N ALA A 651 28.63 -3.39 -21.57
CA ALA A 651 29.53 -2.80 -22.55
C ALA A 651 30.01 -1.41 -22.10
N ILE A 652 31.31 -1.14 -22.25
CA ILE A 652 31.95 0.13 -21.88
C ILE A 652 32.42 0.85 -23.14
N SER A 653 31.94 2.07 -23.37
CA SER A 653 32.25 2.85 -24.58
C SER A 653 32.63 4.30 -24.25
N CYS A 654 33.89 4.66 -24.48
CA CYS A 654 34.39 6.04 -24.39
C CYS A 654 35.63 6.20 -25.28
N THR A 655 35.81 7.39 -25.84
CA THR A 655 36.98 7.75 -26.64
C THR A 655 38.04 8.41 -25.76
N GLY A 656 39.12 7.72 -25.41
CA GLY A 656 40.21 8.29 -24.59
C GLY A 656 40.90 7.27 -23.67
N ALA A 657 41.83 7.74 -22.84
CA ALA A 657 42.71 6.87 -22.05
C ALA A 657 42.17 6.46 -20.66
N ASN A 658 41.08 7.05 -20.18
CA ASN A 658 40.58 6.86 -18.81
C ASN A 658 39.44 5.83 -18.73
N VAL A 659 39.61 4.66 -19.34
CA VAL A 659 38.60 3.59 -19.42
C VAL A 659 39.10 2.33 -18.73
N GLY A 660 38.46 1.94 -17.62
CA GLY A 660 38.87 0.78 -16.83
C GLY A 660 37.80 -0.31 -16.75
N ALA A 661 38.25 -1.56 -16.68
CA ALA A 661 37.40 -2.75 -16.56
C ALA A 661 36.56 -2.73 -15.28
N PHE A 662 37.12 -2.19 -14.18
CA PHE A 662 36.41 -1.95 -12.92
C PHE A 662 36.35 -0.46 -12.59
N VAL A 663 37.50 0.22 -12.60
CA VAL A 663 37.62 1.63 -12.16
C VAL A 663 38.18 2.50 -13.28
N GLY A 664 37.48 3.58 -13.63
CA GLY A 664 37.97 4.53 -14.63
C GLY A 664 39.20 5.30 -14.17
N GLN A 665 39.16 5.86 -12.97
CA GLN A 665 40.29 6.55 -12.35
C GLN A 665 40.37 6.24 -10.86
N SER A 666 41.56 5.84 -10.41
CA SER A 666 41.89 5.78 -8.99
C SER A 666 42.71 7.01 -8.64
N ALA A 667 42.33 7.73 -7.59
CA ALA A 667 43.03 8.93 -7.18
C ALA A 667 43.23 8.94 -5.66
N VAL A 668 44.22 9.73 -5.24
CA VAL A 668 44.53 9.99 -3.83
C VAL A 668 44.16 11.44 -3.55
N GLU A 669 43.29 11.66 -2.56
CA GLU A 669 42.97 12.99 -2.03
C GLU A 669 43.55 13.08 -0.61
N GLY A 670 44.51 13.98 -0.37
CA GLY A 670 45.21 14.09 0.91
C GLY A 670 46.00 12.83 1.30
N ASN A 671 45.87 12.37 2.56
CA ASN A 671 46.49 11.15 3.11
C ASN A 671 45.70 9.85 2.81
N SER A 672 44.82 9.85 1.81
CA SER A 672 43.94 8.70 1.51
C SER A 672 44.66 7.59 0.75
N ARG A 673 44.27 6.32 0.96
CA ARG A 673 44.81 5.16 0.21
C ARG A 673 44.20 5.09 -1.20
N PRO A 674 44.88 4.46 -2.20
CA PRO A 674 44.29 4.21 -3.51
C PRO A 674 43.11 3.24 -3.42
N ALA A 675 42.33 3.13 -4.50
CA ALA A 675 41.26 2.14 -4.59
C ALA A 675 41.80 0.70 -4.52
N LEU A 676 41.05 -0.19 -3.86
CA LEU A 676 41.33 -1.62 -3.74
C LEU A 676 40.33 -2.39 -4.59
N VAL A 677 40.81 -3.25 -5.49
CA VAL A 677 39.95 -4.14 -6.29
C VAL A 677 40.41 -5.58 -6.06
N ALA A 678 39.60 -6.36 -5.37
CA ALA A 678 39.98 -7.69 -4.95
C ALA A 678 38.86 -8.69 -5.22
N ASN A 679 39.20 -9.91 -5.63
CA ASN A 679 38.22 -10.98 -5.79
C ASN A 679 37.11 -10.65 -6.81
N CYS A 680 37.41 -9.92 -7.88
CA CYS A 680 36.41 -9.36 -8.82
C CYS A 680 36.54 -9.89 -10.25
N ILE A 681 35.45 -9.81 -11.03
CA ILE A 681 35.40 -10.31 -12.42
C ILE A 681 34.87 -9.22 -13.37
N SER A 682 35.59 -8.94 -14.46
CA SER A 682 35.11 -8.05 -15.52
C SER A 682 35.08 -8.78 -16.87
N TRP A 683 33.91 -8.78 -17.52
CA TRP A 683 33.70 -9.38 -18.84
C TRP A 683 34.00 -8.40 -19.99
N ASN A 684 34.86 -7.41 -19.73
CA ASN A 684 35.28 -6.39 -20.68
C ASN A 684 36.76 -6.61 -21.04
N ALA A 685 37.00 -7.44 -22.06
CA ALA A 685 38.36 -7.76 -22.52
C ALA A 685 39.12 -6.54 -23.05
N GLY A 686 40.44 -6.51 -22.83
CA GLY A 686 41.34 -5.49 -23.38
C GLY A 686 41.41 -4.17 -22.60
N LEU A 687 40.65 -4.04 -21.52
CA LEU A 687 40.73 -2.90 -20.61
C LEU A 687 41.66 -3.20 -19.42
N PRO A 688 42.42 -2.21 -18.92
CA PRO A 688 43.10 -2.35 -17.64
C PRO A 688 42.08 -2.44 -16.50
N ALA A 689 42.41 -3.13 -15.39
CA ALA A 689 41.54 -3.18 -14.21
C ALA A 689 41.14 -1.78 -13.73
N ILE A 690 42.13 -0.88 -13.71
CA ILE A 690 42.05 0.53 -13.35
C ILE A 690 42.81 1.31 -14.41
N ALA A 691 42.24 2.37 -14.99
CA ALA A 691 42.87 3.06 -16.12
C ALA A 691 44.03 4.00 -15.74
N SER A 692 44.02 4.59 -14.54
CA SER A 692 45.07 5.51 -14.06
C SER A 692 45.96 4.90 -12.97
N ASN A 693 47.27 4.90 -13.18
CA ASN A 693 48.25 4.14 -12.36
C ASN A 693 49.05 5.04 -11.39
N THR A 694 48.45 6.06 -10.78
CA THR A 694 49.22 7.09 -10.04
C THR A 694 49.83 6.61 -8.71
N VAL A 695 49.36 5.49 -8.14
CA VAL A 695 49.95 4.76 -7.01
C VAL A 695 49.56 3.28 -7.16
N GLU A 696 50.35 2.32 -6.67
CA GLU A 696 50.02 0.88 -6.67
C GLU A 696 48.64 0.62 -6.05
N ALA A 697 47.59 0.68 -6.88
CA ALA A 697 46.29 0.16 -6.54
C ALA A 697 46.42 -1.36 -6.45
N THR A 698 46.00 -1.93 -5.32
CA THR A 698 46.19 -3.35 -5.05
C THR A 698 45.11 -4.15 -5.79
N VAL A 699 45.33 -4.45 -7.07
CA VAL A 699 44.47 -5.40 -7.79
C VAL A 699 44.91 -6.81 -7.41
N SER A 700 44.03 -7.60 -6.79
CA SER A 700 44.35 -8.96 -6.34
C SER A 700 43.22 -9.94 -6.68
N ASN A 701 43.56 -11.16 -7.08
CA ASN A 701 42.59 -12.22 -7.33
C ASN A 701 41.43 -11.78 -8.26
N CYS A 702 41.74 -11.09 -9.36
CA CYS A 702 40.73 -10.59 -10.31
C CYS A 702 40.86 -11.23 -11.69
N TYR A 703 39.74 -11.42 -12.37
CA TYR A 703 39.67 -11.88 -13.76
C TYR A 703 39.17 -10.77 -14.68
N ILE A 704 39.87 -10.53 -15.79
CA ILE A 704 39.44 -9.60 -16.85
C ILE A 704 39.53 -10.32 -18.18
N GLY A 705 38.42 -10.40 -18.89
CA GLY A 705 38.34 -11.01 -20.22
C GLY A 705 37.20 -12.02 -20.34
N ASN A 706 37.14 -12.67 -21.51
CA ASN A 706 35.94 -13.38 -21.96
C ASN A 706 36.17 -14.90 -22.07
N SER A 707 37.01 -15.48 -21.20
CA SER A 707 37.28 -16.92 -21.17
C SER A 707 36.45 -17.65 -20.12
N GLY A 708 35.74 -18.71 -20.54
CA GLY A 708 34.83 -19.46 -19.68
C GLY A 708 33.50 -18.74 -19.43
N THR A 709 32.98 -18.81 -18.21
CA THR A 709 31.81 -18.03 -17.75
C THR A 709 32.17 -17.25 -16.49
N VAL A 710 31.45 -16.16 -16.20
CA VAL A 710 31.65 -15.38 -14.95
C VAL A 710 31.49 -16.29 -13.73
N SER A 711 30.50 -17.19 -13.72
CA SER A 711 30.30 -18.13 -12.61
C SER A 711 31.43 -19.15 -12.43
N SER A 712 32.04 -19.62 -13.52
CA SER A 712 33.21 -20.50 -13.43
C SER A 712 34.42 -19.80 -12.79
N GLN A 713 34.62 -18.52 -13.11
CA GLN A 713 35.67 -17.70 -12.51
C GLN A 713 35.36 -17.38 -11.04
N ALA A 714 34.10 -17.06 -10.72
CA ALA A 714 33.66 -16.84 -9.34
C ALA A 714 33.89 -18.07 -8.46
N SER A 715 33.64 -19.27 -9.00
CA SER A 715 33.90 -20.53 -8.31
C SER A 715 35.40 -20.73 -8.06
N ALA A 716 36.25 -20.45 -9.05
CA ALA A 716 37.71 -20.54 -8.92
C ALA A 716 38.26 -19.54 -7.89
N LEU A 717 37.63 -18.38 -7.80
CA LEU A 717 37.90 -17.34 -6.81
C LEU A 717 37.37 -17.66 -5.40
N GLY A 718 36.60 -18.74 -5.23
CA GLY A 718 36.03 -19.13 -3.95
C GLY A 718 34.93 -18.19 -3.45
N TRP A 719 34.13 -17.63 -4.35
CA TRP A 719 32.98 -16.80 -3.97
C TRP A 719 32.01 -17.58 -3.08
N ASN A 720 31.50 -16.92 -2.03
CA ASN A 720 30.61 -17.53 -1.07
C ASN A 720 29.29 -17.96 -1.74
N THR A 721 29.03 -19.27 -1.78
CA THR A 721 27.84 -19.86 -2.39
C THR A 721 26.57 -19.64 -1.57
N ASP A 722 26.64 -19.16 -0.33
CA ASP A 722 25.47 -18.74 0.46
C ASP A 722 24.96 -17.38 -0.01
N ILE A 723 25.83 -16.55 -0.58
CA ILE A 723 25.50 -15.24 -1.17
C ILE A 723 25.20 -15.39 -2.66
N TRP A 724 26.04 -16.15 -3.37
CA TRP A 724 26.00 -16.25 -4.82
C TRP A 724 25.42 -17.59 -5.30
N ASN A 725 24.47 -17.51 -6.22
CA ASN A 725 24.09 -18.61 -7.07
C ASN A 725 24.98 -18.64 -8.32
N LEU A 726 25.79 -19.69 -8.45
CA LEU A 726 26.78 -19.87 -9.52
C LEU A 726 26.36 -20.90 -10.58
N SER A 727 25.07 -21.28 -10.61
CA SER A 727 24.55 -22.30 -11.55
C SER A 727 24.39 -21.81 -13.00
N ALA A 728 24.24 -20.50 -13.20
CA ALA A 728 24.08 -19.88 -14.53
C ALA A 728 25.42 -19.36 -15.08
N ALA A 729 25.44 -18.83 -16.31
CA ALA A 729 26.65 -18.24 -16.88
C ALA A 729 27.10 -16.95 -16.17
N LEU A 730 26.15 -16.15 -15.67
CA LEU A 730 26.38 -15.00 -14.80
C LEU A 730 25.95 -15.34 -13.37
N PRO A 731 26.75 -15.02 -12.34
CA PRO A 731 26.35 -15.15 -10.94
C PRO A 731 25.10 -14.33 -10.66
N THR A 732 24.19 -14.88 -9.88
CA THR A 732 23.07 -14.09 -9.33
C THR A 732 23.14 -14.12 -7.81
N LEU A 733 22.66 -13.06 -7.17
CA LEU A 733 22.53 -13.05 -5.72
C LEU A 733 21.37 -13.98 -5.32
N LYS A 734 21.58 -14.81 -4.30
CA LYS A 734 20.49 -15.59 -3.73
C LYS A 734 19.49 -14.63 -3.06
N PRO A 735 18.17 -14.92 -3.14
CA PRO A 735 17.18 -14.17 -2.36
C PRO A 735 17.62 -14.20 -0.90
N GLY A 736 17.87 -13.03 -0.31
CA GLY A 736 18.29 -12.94 1.07
C GLY A 736 17.21 -13.49 1.98
N SER A 737 17.48 -14.62 2.64
CA SER A 737 16.93 -14.84 3.97
C SER A 737 17.51 -13.73 4.86
N SER A 738 16.64 -13.04 5.59
CA SER A 738 17.00 -12.06 6.62
C SER A 738 17.62 -12.71 7.87
N SER A 739 18.31 -13.84 7.72
CA SER A 739 19.07 -14.46 8.80
C SER A 739 20.36 -13.65 8.96
N GLY A 740 20.38 -12.75 9.93
CA GLY A 740 21.61 -12.06 10.35
C GLY A 740 22.74 -13.05 10.65
N VAL A 741 24.00 -12.61 10.52
CA VAL A 741 25.15 -13.45 10.84
C VAL A 741 25.17 -13.70 12.35
N ASN A 742 25.02 -14.95 12.77
CA ASN A 742 25.05 -15.31 14.17
C ASN A 742 26.51 -15.40 14.66
N VAL A 743 27.39 -16.07 13.91
CA VAL A 743 28.79 -16.25 14.32
C VAL A 743 29.71 -16.10 13.11
N ALA A 744 30.75 -15.27 13.22
CA ALA A 744 31.77 -15.12 12.18
C ALA A 744 33.15 -15.56 12.67
N PHE A 745 33.87 -16.31 11.85
CA PHE A 745 35.16 -16.91 12.19
C PHE A 745 36.30 -16.24 11.42
N MET A 746 37.11 -15.43 12.09
CA MET A 746 38.33 -14.83 11.56
C MET A 746 39.52 -15.78 11.76
N GLY A 747 40.28 -16.05 10.70
CA GLY A 747 41.53 -16.79 10.86
C GLY A 747 42.37 -16.99 9.61
N ASP A 748 43.36 -17.87 9.76
CA ASP A 748 44.32 -18.23 8.72
C ASP A 748 43.94 -19.56 8.01
N GLY A 749 44.93 -20.32 7.54
CA GLY A 749 44.75 -21.61 6.89
C GLY A 749 44.03 -22.67 7.74
N ILE A 750 44.12 -22.59 9.06
CA ILE A 750 43.41 -23.52 9.95
C ILE A 750 41.92 -23.22 9.94
N THR A 751 41.52 -21.95 10.00
CA THR A 751 40.10 -21.60 9.87
C THR A 751 39.61 -21.88 8.45
N TRP A 752 40.40 -21.57 7.42
CA TRP A 752 40.02 -21.75 6.02
C TRP A 752 39.80 -23.22 5.62
N GLN A 753 40.59 -24.16 6.14
CA GLN A 753 40.44 -25.59 5.80
C GLN A 753 39.18 -26.23 6.39
N TRP A 754 38.65 -25.67 7.48
CA TRP A 754 37.50 -26.23 8.20
C TRP A 754 36.27 -26.44 7.31
N VAL A 755 36.03 -25.51 6.37
CA VAL A 755 34.91 -25.54 5.41
C VAL A 755 35.22 -26.31 4.12
N ARG A 756 36.36 -27.00 4.01
CA ARG A 756 36.72 -27.77 2.81
C ARG A 756 36.26 -29.21 2.89
N THR A 757 35.91 -29.77 1.74
CA THR A 757 35.56 -31.20 1.59
C THR A 757 36.67 -32.09 2.14
N GLY A 758 36.31 -33.03 3.04
CA GLY A 758 37.26 -33.93 3.70
C GLY A 758 37.73 -33.48 5.09
N PHE A 759 37.38 -32.25 5.50
CA PHE A 759 37.58 -31.74 6.86
C PHE A 759 36.24 -31.80 7.59
N HIS A 760 35.57 -30.68 7.91
CA HIS A 760 34.26 -30.73 8.56
C HIS A 760 33.33 -29.56 8.16
N PRO A 761 33.01 -29.38 6.87
CA PRO A 761 32.12 -28.32 6.41
C PRO A 761 30.69 -28.47 6.96
N GLU A 762 30.31 -29.69 7.35
CA GLU A 762 29.03 -30.02 7.98
C GLU A 762 28.76 -29.17 9.23
N TYR A 763 29.79 -28.78 9.98
CA TYR A 763 29.64 -27.94 11.17
C TYR A 763 29.05 -26.57 10.86
N PHE A 764 29.52 -25.90 9.80
CA PHE A 764 28.98 -24.60 9.39
C PHE A 764 27.60 -24.74 8.75
N ALA A 765 27.38 -25.82 7.99
CA ALA A 765 26.09 -26.10 7.37
C ALA A 765 24.99 -26.44 8.40
N ALA A 766 25.34 -27.04 9.53
CA ALA A 766 24.41 -27.39 10.60
C ALA A 766 23.97 -26.21 11.47
N HIS A 767 24.70 -25.08 11.42
CA HIS A 767 24.46 -23.92 12.27
C HIS A 767 24.12 -22.68 11.43
N GLU A 768 22.85 -22.29 11.48
CA GLU A 768 22.36 -21.13 10.72
C GLU A 768 23.12 -19.85 11.08
N GLY A 769 23.60 -19.13 10.05
CA GLY A 769 24.29 -17.86 10.21
C GLY A 769 25.75 -17.97 10.71
N TYR A 770 26.36 -19.16 10.65
CA TYR A 770 27.80 -19.32 10.89
C TYR A 770 28.58 -19.05 9.60
N VAL A 771 29.57 -18.18 9.63
CA VAL A 771 30.36 -17.80 8.44
C VAL A 771 31.85 -17.92 8.68
N ASN A 772 32.54 -18.57 7.74
CA ASN A 772 33.98 -18.76 7.77
C ASN A 772 34.69 -17.68 6.94
N LYS A 773 35.64 -16.97 7.56
CA LYS A 773 36.47 -15.94 6.92
C LYS A 773 37.96 -16.25 7.11
N GLY A 774 38.31 -17.53 7.15
CA GLY A 774 39.69 -17.97 7.10
C GLY A 774 40.30 -17.71 5.73
N ILE A 775 41.60 -17.37 5.66
CA ILE A 775 42.36 -17.36 4.40
C ILE A 775 43.70 -18.07 4.61
N SER A 776 44.02 -19.00 3.71
CA SER A 776 45.25 -19.80 3.79
C SER A 776 46.51 -18.94 3.84
N SER A 777 47.42 -19.30 4.74
CA SER A 777 48.77 -18.73 4.89
C SER A 777 48.85 -17.26 5.34
N GLU A 778 47.74 -16.62 5.72
CA GLU A 778 47.77 -15.25 6.23
C GLU A 778 48.40 -15.12 7.61
N GLN A 779 49.12 -14.02 7.79
CA GLN A 779 49.59 -13.51 9.09
C GLN A 779 48.58 -12.52 9.68
N THR A 780 48.66 -12.25 10.98
CA THR A 780 47.69 -11.40 11.70
C THR A 780 47.58 -9.98 11.17
N HIS A 781 48.63 -9.40 10.59
CA HIS A 781 48.57 -8.06 9.98
C HIS A 781 47.70 -8.04 8.69
N GLN A 782 47.65 -9.16 7.95
CA GLN A 782 46.82 -9.30 6.75
C GLN A 782 45.36 -9.54 7.14
N MET A 783 45.14 -10.37 8.18
CA MET A 783 43.83 -10.53 8.80
C MET A 783 43.28 -9.18 9.30
N LEU A 784 44.10 -8.40 10.01
CA LEU A 784 43.74 -7.05 10.47
C LEU A 784 43.38 -6.13 9.30
N ALA A 785 44.17 -6.16 8.22
CA ALA A 785 43.93 -5.32 7.04
C ALA A 785 42.58 -5.59 6.38
N ARG A 786 42.06 -6.82 6.44
CA ARG A 786 40.73 -7.17 5.91
C ARG A 786 39.62 -7.21 6.96
N TYR A 787 39.95 -7.05 8.24
CA TYR A 787 39.02 -7.26 9.36
C TYR A 787 37.77 -6.37 9.33
N PRO A 788 37.86 -5.05 9.04
CA PRO A 788 36.66 -4.22 8.92
C PRO A 788 35.67 -4.73 7.87
N TYR A 789 36.17 -5.39 6.82
CA TYR A 789 35.36 -5.86 5.69
C TYR A 789 34.82 -7.27 5.89
N ASP A 790 35.60 -8.14 6.54
CA ASP A 790 35.20 -9.52 6.75
C ASP A 790 34.40 -9.75 8.03
N MET A 791 34.50 -8.84 9.01
CA MET A 791 33.86 -8.97 10.32
C MET A 791 32.89 -7.82 10.59
N VAL A 792 33.37 -6.57 10.62
CA VAL A 792 32.52 -5.43 11.03
C VAL A 792 31.38 -5.21 10.04
N ALA A 793 31.64 -5.29 8.74
CA ALA A 793 30.63 -5.07 7.70
C ALA A 793 29.45 -6.06 7.70
N ILE A 794 29.56 -7.19 8.41
CA ILE A 794 28.51 -8.23 8.45
C ILE A 794 27.81 -8.31 9.81
N HIS A 795 28.13 -7.41 10.75
CA HIS A 795 27.52 -7.28 12.07
C HIS A 795 27.18 -8.61 12.77
N PRO A 796 28.18 -9.48 13.01
CA PRO A 796 27.97 -10.78 13.62
C PRO A 796 27.62 -10.63 15.11
N LYS A 797 26.72 -11.46 15.63
CA LYS A 797 26.44 -11.48 17.09
C LYS A 797 27.67 -11.92 17.89
N VAL A 798 28.44 -12.87 17.37
CA VAL A 798 29.67 -13.38 17.97
C VAL A 798 30.79 -13.45 16.94
N VAL A 799 32.00 -13.03 17.31
CA VAL A 799 33.20 -13.23 16.49
C VAL A 799 34.17 -14.18 17.17
N VAL A 800 34.67 -15.15 16.41
CA VAL A 800 35.71 -16.10 16.80
C VAL A 800 36.99 -15.75 16.05
N ILE A 801 38.06 -15.39 16.78
CA ILE A 801 39.35 -14.97 16.18
C ILE A 801 40.43 -15.98 16.57
N MET A 802 41.12 -16.53 15.56
CA MET A 802 42.28 -17.39 15.74
C MET A 802 43.36 -17.04 14.71
N GLY A 803 44.54 -16.63 15.15
CA GLY A 803 45.67 -16.29 14.26
C GLY A 803 46.97 -16.10 15.03
N GLY A 804 48.10 -16.23 14.34
CA GLY A 804 49.45 -16.13 14.92
C GLY A 804 50.39 -17.26 14.50
N THR A 805 49.84 -18.37 13.99
CA THR A 805 50.60 -19.53 13.50
C THR A 805 51.63 -19.14 12.43
N ASN A 806 51.17 -18.42 11.41
CA ASN A 806 52.03 -18.00 10.29
C ASN A 806 52.99 -16.88 10.69
N ASP A 807 52.58 -16.02 11.62
CA ASP A 807 53.41 -14.95 12.17
C ASP A 807 54.63 -15.53 12.91
N ILE A 808 54.42 -16.50 13.81
CA ILE A 808 55.49 -17.25 14.48
C ILE A 808 56.38 -17.96 13.45
N ALA A 809 55.78 -18.55 12.41
CA ALA A 809 56.54 -19.19 11.34
C ALA A 809 57.46 -18.24 10.57
N ASN A 810 57.12 -16.94 10.53
CA ASN A 810 57.88 -15.89 9.85
C ASN A 810 58.66 -14.98 10.83
N ALA A 811 58.82 -15.39 12.09
CA ALA A 811 59.57 -14.67 13.12
C ALA A 811 59.05 -13.24 13.40
N VAL A 812 57.74 -13.01 13.26
CA VAL A 812 57.09 -11.78 13.72
C VAL A 812 57.11 -11.74 15.25
N SER A 813 57.30 -10.56 15.84
CA SER A 813 57.37 -10.41 17.29
C SER A 813 56.01 -10.72 17.95
N GLN A 814 56.04 -11.28 19.16
CA GLN A 814 54.82 -11.54 19.94
C GLN A 814 54.00 -10.26 20.16
N ASP A 815 54.67 -9.12 20.36
CA ASP A 815 54.02 -7.82 20.57
C ASP A 815 53.23 -7.37 19.33
N ASP A 816 53.78 -7.55 18.13
CA ASP A 816 53.09 -7.19 16.88
C ASP A 816 51.87 -8.11 16.63
N ILE A 817 52.01 -9.41 16.90
CA ILE A 817 50.90 -10.37 16.80
C ILE A 817 49.78 -9.95 17.75
N MET A 818 50.12 -9.68 19.01
CA MET A 818 49.15 -9.24 20.02
C MET A 818 48.53 -7.89 19.65
N ALA A 819 49.29 -6.93 19.11
CA ALA A 819 48.74 -5.65 18.67
C ALA A 819 47.65 -5.85 17.60
N ASN A 820 47.87 -6.74 16.63
CA ASN A 820 46.89 -7.04 15.59
C ASN A 820 45.64 -7.73 16.15
N LEU A 821 45.82 -8.75 17.01
CA LEU A 821 44.70 -9.48 17.64
C LEU A 821 43.85 -8.56 18.52
N LYS A 822 44.48 -7.66 19.29
CA LYS A 822 43.82 -6.65 20.11
C LYS A 822 43.00 -5.69 19.26
N ALA A 823 43.56 -5.17 18.17
CA ALA A 823 42.86 -4.26 17.27
C ALA A 823 41.62 -4.91 16.64
N MET A 824 41.72 -6.17 16.21
CA MET A 824 40.60 -6.95 15.69
C MET A 824 39.50 -7.16 16.75
N ALA A 825 39.87 -7.60 17.95
CA ALA A 825 38.95 -7.81 19.06
C ALA A 825 38.21 -6.51 19.48
N GLU A 826 38.95 -5.40 19.57
CA GLU A 826 38.38 -4.10 19.97
C GLU A 826 37.45 -3.53 18.88
N MET A 827 37.77 -3.72 17.59
CA MET A 827 36.86 -3.37 16.50
C MET A 827 35.54 -4.15 16.58
N SER A 828 35.58 -5.45 16.89
CA SER A 828 34.37 -6.25 17.05
C SER A 828 33.53 -5.85 18.26
N ALA A 829 34.17 -5.60 19.40
CA ALA A 829 33.47 -5.15 20.59
C ALA A 829 32.81 -3.77 20.38
N ALA A 830 33.47 -2.86 19.66
CA ALA A 830 32.92 -1.56 19.29
C ALA A 830 31.72 -1.67 18.33
N ASP A 831 31.69 -2.70 17.49
CA ASP A 831 30.57 -3.05 16.61
C ASP A 831 29.42 -3.78 17.34
N GLY A 832 29.56 -4.05 18.64
CA GLY A 832 28.55 -4.71 19.48
C GLY A 832 28.60 -6.24 19.46
N ALA A 833 29.61 -6.85 18.83
CA ALA A 833 29.78 -8.29 18.81
C ALA A 833 30.41 -8.83 20.10
N LYS A 834 29.99 -10.04 20.51
CA LYS A 834 30.67 -10.79 21.58
C LYS A 834 31.95 -11.40 21.04
N VAL A 835 33.08 -11.16 21.70
CA VAL A 835 34.40 -11.57 21.21
C VAL A 835 34.87 -12.85 21.86
N VAL A 836 35.24 -13.83 21.02
CA VAL A 836 35.92 -15.08 21.39
C VAL A 836 37.31 -15.08 20.77
N LEU A 837 38.35 -15.03 21.59
CA LEU A 837 39.73 -15.21 21.16
C LEU A 837 40.19 -16.63 21.47
N CYS A 838 40.75 -17.31 20.47
CA CYS A 838 41.16 -18.71 20.58
C CYS A 838 42.65 -18.85 20.86
N SER A 839 43.04 -19.92 21.55
CA SER A 839 44.42 -20.39 21.56
C SER A 839 44.89 -20.71 20.14
N VAL A 840 46.11 -20.29 19.77
CA VAL A 840 46.83 -20.82 18.61
C VAL A 840 47.06 -22.32 18.85
N THR A 841 46.74 -23.15 17.84
CA THR A 841 46.81 -24.61 17.95
C THR A 841 48.27 -25.10 18.07
N PRO A 842 48.51 -26.28 18.66
CA PRO A 842 49.84 -26.90 18.65
C PRO A 842 50.28 -27.25 17.22
N CYS A 843 51.59 -27.40 16.99
CA CYS A 843 52.16 -27.83 15.72
C CYS A 843 53.47 -28.60 15.91
N ASN A 844 53.76 -29.54 15.01
CA ASN A 844 54.94 -30.44 15.08
C ASN A 844 56.06 -29.96 14.14
N ARG A 845 55.86 -28.84 13.45
CA ARG A 845 56.73 -28.35 12.38
C ARG A 845 58.03 -27.74 12.91
N THR A 846 59.15 -28.44 12.74
CA THR A 846 60.50 -27.94 13.07
C THR A 846 61.14 -27.15 11.92
N TYR A 847 60.84 -25.86 11.80
CA TYR A 847 61.57 -24.95 10.90
C TYR A 847 61.65 -23.54 11.52
N SER A 848 62.73 -23.20 12.22
CA SER A 848 63.05 -21.79 12.47
C SER A 848 64.50 -21.51 12.13
N ALA A 849 64.75 -20.35 11.50
CA ALA A 849 66.09 -19.80 11.28
C ALA A 849 66.76 -19.31 12.59
N VAL A 850 66.08 -19.44 13.74
CA VAL A 850 66.46 -18.88 15.04
C VAL A 850 66.74 -19.97 16.10
N GLY A 851 66.83 -21.24 15.71
CA GLY A 851 67.45 -22.28 16.54
C GLY A 851 66.61 -22.83 17.71
N GLY A 852 65.28 -22.93 17.59
CA GLY A 852 64.43 -23.65 18.55
C GLY A 852 63.12 -24.22 17.96
N PRO A 853 62.45 -25.19 18.64
CA PRO A 853 61.15 -25.73 18.23
C PRO A 853 60.03 -24.67 18.27
N LYS A 854 59.18 -24.58 17.23
CA LYS A 854 58.05 -23.61 17.14
C LYS A 854 57.06 -23.73 18.30
N THR A 855 56.96 -24.92 18.86
CA THR A 855 56.18 -25.26 20.05
C THR A 855 56.45 -24.34 21.24
N LEU A 856 57.71 -23.88 21.41
CA LEU A 856 58.09 -23.01 22.53
C LEU A 856 57.61 -21.55 22.39
N ALA A 857 57.21 -21.10 21.19
CA ALA A 857 56.71 -19.74 20.96
C ALA A 857 55.18 -19.63 21.00
N ILE A 858 54.46 -20.75 20.82
CA ILE A 858 52.99 -20.79 20.85
C ILE A 858 52.46 -20.65 22.29
N LEU A 859 53.07 -21.34 23.25
CA LEU A 859 52.63 -21.31 24.65
C LEU A 859 52.69 -19.88 25.25
N PRO A 860 53.79 -19.10 25.11
CA PRO A 860 53.81 -17.72 25.57
C PRO A 860 52.77 -16.80 24.90
N LEU A 861 52.51 -16.99 23.60
CA LEU A 861 51.48 -16.22 22.89
C LEU A 861 50.08 -16.58 23.42
N ASN A 862 49.78 -17.86 23.63
CA ASN A 862 48.50 -18.31 24.17
C ASN A 862 48.25 -17.75 25.58
N GLU A 863 49.27 -17.73 26.44
CA GLU A 863 49.18 -17.09 27.76
C GLU A 863 48.93 -15.57 27.66
N ALA A 864 49.57 -14.89 26.70
CA ALA A 864 49.33 -13.46 26.46
C ALA A 864 47.91 -13.18 25.94
N ILE A 865 47.37 -14.02 25.05
CA ILE A 865 45.98 -13.93 24.59
C ILE A 865 45.02 -14.12 25.77
N LYS A 866 45.23 -15.16 26.58
CA LYS A 866 44.40 -15.47 27.75
C LYS A 866 44.39 -14.32 28.77
N ALA A 867 45.56 -13.74 29.06
CA ALA A 867 45.67 -12.58 29.94
C ALA A 867 44.90 -11.36 29.40
N TYR A 868 45.02 -11.08 28.11
CA TYR A 868 44.28 -9.97 27.48
C TYR A 868 42.76 -10.19 27.49
N VAL A 869 42.31 -11.42 27.23
CA VAL A 869 40.89 -11.77 27.30
C VAL A 869 40.32 -11.55 28.70
N GLN A 870 41.07 -11.93 29.74
CA GLN A 870 40.69 -11.67 31.14
C GLN A 870 40.64 -10.17 31.46
N GLU A 871 41.61 -9.40 30.97
CA GLU A 871 41.66 -7.94 31.15
C GLU A 871 40.43 -7.23 30.57
N LYS A 872 39.98 -7.63 29.38
CA LYS A 872 38.87 -6.97 28.67
C LYS A 872 37.49 -7.56 28.96
N GLY A 873 37.42 -8.70 29.65
CA GLY A 873 36.17 -9.43 29.87
C GLY A 873 35.63 -10.09 28.60
N PHE A 874 36.51 -10.46 27.66
CA PHE A 874 36.15 -11.27 26.49
C PHE A 874 36.08 -12.76 26.86
N THR A 875 35.77 -13.63 25.89
CA THR A 875 35.77 -15.08 26.12
C THR A 875 36.99 -15.74 25.50
N TYR A 876 37.62 -16.67 26.23
CA TYR A 876 38.78 -17.43 25.77
C TYR A 876 38.35 -18.83 25.36
N CYS A 877 38.71 -19.26 24.15
CA CYS A 877 38.49 -20.63 23.68
C CYS A 877 39.84 -21.37 23.63
N ASP A 878 40.02 -22.35 24.52
CA ASP A 878 41.29 -23.04 24.72
C ASP A 878 41.31 -24.39 23.99
N TYR A 879 41.72 -24.40 22.73
CA TYR A 879 41.88 -25.62 21.93
C TYR A 879 43.12 -26.42 22.31
N TYR A 880 44.10 -25.79 22.95
CA TYR A 880 45.42 -26.38 23.15
C TYR A 880 45.38 -27.71 23.93
N PRO A 881 44.67 -27.84 25.08
CA PRO A 881 44.67 -29.06 25.87
C PRO A 881 44.04 -30.27 25.18
N VAL A 882 43.09 -30.04 24.27
CA VAL A 882 42.44 -31.14 23.54
C VAL A 882 43.28 -31.59 22.36
N LEU A 883 44.00 -30.67 21.72
CA LEU A 883 44.79 -30.94 20.51
C LEU A 883 46.24 -31.38 20.77
N ALA A 884 46.84 -31.00 21.90
CA ALA A 884 48.28 -31.21 22.15
C ALA A 884 48.60 -32.61 22.69
N ASP A 885 49.66 -33.23 22.17
CA ASP A 885 50.30 -34.43 22.70
C ASP A 885 51.22 -34.12 23.90
N GLU A 886 51.87 -35.13 24.47
CA GLU A 886 52.80 -34.96 25.60
C GLU A 886 54.06 -34.13 25.28
N ASN A 887 54.32 -33.82 24.01
CA ASN A 887 55.45 -33.01 23.54
C ASN A 887 55.00 -31.64 23.02
N ASP A 888 53.78 -31.20 23.37
CA ASP A 888 53.18 -29.93 22.95
C ASP A 888 52.99 -29.83 21.41
N GLY A 889 53.03 -30.97 20.71
CA GLY A 889 52.71 -31.12 19.28
C GLY A 889 51.23 -31.41 19.06
N LEU A 890 50.72 -31.17 17.85
CA LEU A 890 49.42 -31.65 17.41
C LEU A 890 49.42 -33.20 17.40
N LYS A 891 48.43 -33.81 18.06
CA LYS A 891 48.30 -35.27 18.15
C LYS A 891 48.24 -35.93 16.78
N ILE A 892 48.89 -37.09 16.66
CA ILE A 892 49.01 -37.84 15.40
C ILE A 892 47.64 -38.22 14.81
N GLU A 893 46.65 -38.52 15.65
CA GLU A 893 45.28 -38.83 15.21
C GLU A 893 44.51 -37.61 14.67
N TYR A 894 44.97 -36.40 14.97
CA TYR A 894 44.32 -35.13 14.60
C TYR A 894 44.98 -34.42 13.43
N GLN A 895 45.97 -35.01 12.78
CA GLN A 895 46.74 -34.30 11.76
C GLN A 895 46.90 -35.10 10.46
N ASN A 896 46.91 -34.39 9.32
CA ASN A 896 47.32 -34.94 8.02
C ASN A 896 48.70 -34.41 7.60
N ASP A 897 49.11 -33.29 8.17
CA ASP A 897 50.44 -32.71 8.10
C ASP A 897 50.84 -32.23 9.51
N ASP A 898 52.04 -31.68 9.70
CA ASP A 898 52.53 -31.28 11.02
C ASP A 898 51.91 -29.97 11.58
N LEU A 899 50.78 -29.49 11.02
CA LEU A 899 50.21 -28.18 11.36
C LEU A 899 48.67 -28.11 11.36
N HIS A 900 48.01 -28.62 10.33
CA HIS A 900 46.58 -28.45 10.11
C HIS A 900 45.78 -29.62 10.69
N PRO A 901 44.74 -29.35 11.48
CA PRO A 901 43.82 -30.38 11.94
C PRO A 901 43.18 -31.14 10.77
N ASN A 902 43.10 -32.46 10.89
CA ASN A 902 42.24 -33.29 10.05
C ASN A 902 40.79 -33.23 10.58
N ARG A 903 39.87 -33.99 9.96
CA ARG A 903 38.46 -34.06 10.39
C ARG A 903 38.27 -34.37 11.88
N ALA A 904 39.04 -35.30 12.44
CA ALA A 904 38.95 -35.65 13.86
C ALA A 904 39.44 -34.50 14.75
N GLY A 905 40.49 -33.78 14.33
CA GLY A 905 40.97 -32.59 15.02
C GLY A 905 39.93 -31.45 15.05
N TYR A 906 39.26 -31.17 13.93
CA TYR A 906 38.18 -30.17 13.92
C TYR A 906 37.00 -30.55 14.82
N ILE A 907 36.57 -31.82 14.83
CA ILE A 907 35.53 -32.30 15.74
C ILE A 907 35.95 -32.08 17.21
N ALA A 908 37.22 -32.27 17.55
CA ALA A 908 37.73 -31.98 18.89
C ALA A 908 37.70 -30.48 19.22
N MET A 909 38.02 -29.60 18.26
CA MET A 909 37.88 -28.15 18.42
C MET A 909 36.41 -27.73 18.62
N GLU A 910 35.49 -28.30 17.85
CA GLU A 910 34.05 -28.04 17.94
C GLU A 910 33.50 -28.38 19.33
N ALA A 911 33.93 -29.50 19.91
CA ALA A 911 33.52 -29.91 21.25
C ALA A 911 33.92 -28.89 22.34
N VAL A 912 34.96 -28.09 22.11
CA VAL A 912 35.38 -26.99 22.99
C VAL A 912 34.61 -25.70 22.67
N LEU A 913 34.46 -25.38 21.38
CA LEU A 913 33.89 -24.11 20.95
C LEU A 913 32.36 -24.04 21.07
N GLN A 914 31.63 -25.09 20.70
CA GLN A 914 30.17 -25.03 20.59
C GLN A 914 29.47 -24.66 21.92
N PRO A 915 29.85 -25.22 23.08
CA PRO A 915 29.26 -24.82 24.35
C PRO A 915 29.47 -23.33 24.70
N ILE A 916 30.59 -22.74 24.25
CA ILE A 916 30.87 -21.31 24.40
C ILE A 916 29.91 -20.50 23.52
N LEU A 917 29.76 -20.88 22.25
CA LEU A 917 28.88 -20.19 21.30
C LEU A 917 27.42 -20.26 21.74
N ASP A 918 26.97 -21.42 22.20
CA ASP A 918 25.60 -21.61 22.72
C ASP A 918 25.32 -20.68 23.91
N ASN A 919 26.29 -20.48 24.81
CA ASN A 919 26.14 -19.55 25.92
C ASN A 919 26.04 -18.09 25.46
N LEU A 920 26.89 -17.70 24.50
CA LEU A 920 26.97 -16.33 24.02
C LEU A 920 25.78 -15.93 23.14
N LEU A 921 25.19 -16.86 22.39
CA LEU A 921 24.03 -16.59 21.51
C LEU A 921 22.70 -16.53 22.27
N ASN A 922 22.60 -17.17 23.43
CA ASN A 922 21.37 -17.22 24.25
C ASN A 922 21.29 -16.14 25.33
N ASN A 923 22.38 -15.43 25.59
CA ASN A 923 22.46 -14.24 26.45
C ASN A 923 22.79 -13.02 25.60
#